data_AF-A0A1G9M5A6-F1
#
_entry.id   AF-A0A1G9M5A6-F1
#
_cell.length_a   1.000
_cell.length_b   1.000
_cell.length_c   1.000
_cell.angle_alpha   90.00
_cell.angle_beta   90.00
_cell.angle_gamma   90.00
#
_symmetry.space_group_name_H-M   'P 1'
#
loop_
_entity.id
_entity.type
_entity.pdbx_description
1 polymer ?
#
loop_
_entity_poly.entity_id
_entity_poly.type
_entity_poly.pdbx_seq_one_letter_code
_entity_poly.pdbx_strand_id
1 'polypeptide(L)'
;MQRAVVDSVLKSAMAKIAEEVASLMGEEFKLSEPRFQAVTKPEFFATPRDKCAYSRVSGSGDFSGEAAIILPLKDAVLLGGTLIMLPADEVAEKIKNPTLDGEEGDAFGEVANIIVGAVTAVFEDLYPKKLHFKKTESEVLIPTKVDLDADAPFPPGHYHLSTSTMTLEGKALGALELLFPFALLGLPVAEEKTAAAPSPAEQPEAAAAQRKAQTEETATKAAARKAPDSSNEERQAAARVAQSAEPESAPAEPAAAEAPEPSAPPASGVARNIVDNILGNAFKEIAKDLSDLTGQPVKCAGPVFQPLTKAEYLALPRDKGALARMEINGDHQGEAFLIVRQRDAILFGGTLIMLPNEELAAKVKASKFEGEEADAYGEVANIITGSLTKILEEQYPRKLHLKRTELEPLIPTKVDPEGATPFAPGEYYLATCQLALEKKPLGELDLLFPAAALDIKFDEPKAQPAASATRQDQSSASRQAENAASERGVTHANAISSSDLAALQAAAAEPDAEEADQQRGTVLVVAETAEAGAPFGQLLQTRGQEHQIMRFQDNLKQVINGHKVYGVFLVMNQVSEQGFATAIKIKSALPKNVPLVMAGPEWTRTSVLKAVRYGVRDILVTPADSKEIAEKLGRHMVAATAP
;
A
#
# COMPACT_ATOMS: atom_id res chain seq x y z
N MET A 1 -10.06 -19.66 -11.01
CA MET A 1 -9.37 -18.58 -10.25
C MET A 1 -7.87 -18.67 -10.49
N GLN A 2 -7.15 -17.56 -10.63
CA GLN A 2 -5.68 -17.61 -10.78
C GLN A 2 -5.00 -17.70 -9.41
N ARG A 3 -3.95 -18.51 -9.31
CA ARG A 3 -3.17 -18.71 -8.07
C ARG A 3 -2.54 -17.40 -7.55
N ALA A 4 -2.07 -16.54 -8.45
CA ALA A 4 -1.47 -15.26 -8.08
C ALA A 4 -2.41 -14.35 -7.28
N VAL A 5 -3.72 -14.39 -7.56
CA VAL A 5 -4.71 -13.62 -6.78
C VAL A 5 -4.85 -14.16 -5.37
N VAL A 6 -4.88 -15.49 -5.21
CA VAL A 6 -4.92 -16.15 -3.90
C VAL A 6 -3.66 -15.80 -3.09
N ASP A 7 -2.48 -15.89 -3.70
CA ASP A 7 -1.20 -15.55 -3.07
C ASP A 7 -1.20 -14.09 -2.59
N SER A 8 -1.66 -13.16 -3.42
CA SER A 8 -1.78 -11.74 -3.07
C SER A 8 -2.71 -11.52 -1.88
N VAL A 9 -3.90 -12.12 -1.89
CA VAL A 9 -4.90 -12.01 -0.83
C VAL A 9 -4.38 -12.61 0.49
N LEU A 10 -3.74 -13.78 0.43
CA LEU A 10 -3.15 -14.41 1.62
C LEU A 10 -1.96 -13.63 2.17
N LYS A 11 -1.17 -12.98 1.30
CA LYS A 11 -0.10 -12.07 1.75
C LYS A 11 -0.66 -10.90 2.55
N SER A 12 -1.73 -10.27 2.06
CA SER A 12 -2.42 -9.22 2.80
C SER A 12 -3.06 -9.74 4.09
N ALA A 13 -3.59 -10.98 4.08
CA ALA A 13 -4.11 -11.63 5.28
C ALA A 13 -3.04 -11.84 6.35
N MET A 14 -1.85 -12.31 5.98
CA MET A 14 -0.71 -12.47 6.90
C MET A 14 -0.28 -11.13 7.51
N ALA A 15 -0.21 -10.06 6.72
CA ALA A 15 0.08 -8.74 7.25
C ALA A 15 -0.97 -8.28 8.29
N LYS A 16 -2.26 -8.50 7.99
CA LYS A 16 -3.35 -8.18 8.93
C LYS A 16 -3.32 -9.06 10.18
N ILE A 17 -3.03 -10.36 10.04
CA ILE A 17 -2.85 -11.27 11.18
C ILE A 17 -1.77 -10.74 12.11
N ALA A 18 -0.61 -10.36 11.58
CA ALA A 18 0.49 -9.85 12.40
C ALA A 18 0.07 -8.62 13.20
N GLU A 19 -0.66 -7.70 12.58
CA GLU A 19 -1.17 -6.48 13.21
C GLU A 19 -2.19 -6.76 14.32
N GLU A 20 -3.21 -7.57 14.03
CA GLU A 20 -4.31 -7.85 14.96
C GLU A 20 -3.82 -8.68 16.14
N VAL A 21 -2.92 -9.65 15.91
CA VAL A 21 -2.30 -10.43 16.98
C VAL A 21 -1.38 -9.55 17.83
N ALA A 22 -0.54 -8.69 17.23
CA ALA A 22 0.27 -7.73 18.00
C ALA A 22 -0.60 -6.83 18.89
N SER A 23 -1.71 -6.32 18.34
CA SER A 23 -2.67 -5.50 19.10
C SER A 23 -3.33 -6.27 20.23
N LEU A 24 -3.68 -7.54 20.02
CA LEU A 24 -4.28 -8.40 21.03
C LEU A 24 -3.32 -8.67 22.19
N MET A 25 -2.06 -8.95 21.86
CA MET A 25 -1.02 -9.28 22.85
C MET A 25 -0.52 -8.03 23.60
N GLY A 26 -0.63 -6.84 23.01
CA GLY A 26 0.02 -5.64 23.53
C GLY A 26 1.54 -5.65 23.38
N GLU A 27 2.07 -6.58 22.58
CA GLU A 27 3.50 -6.84 22.37
C GLU A 27 3.84 -6.81 20.86
N GLU A 28 5.13 -6.69 20.55
CA GLU A 28 5.57 -6.74 19.15
C GLU A 28 5.46 -8.17 18.60
N PHE A 29 4.53 -8.40 17.68
CA PHE A 29 4.40 -9.65 16.93
C PHE A 29 4.65 -9.42 15.44
N LYS A 30 5.50 -10.24 14.83
CA LYS A 30 5.89 -10.14 13.41
C LYS A 30 5.76 -11.48 12.72
N LEU A 31 5.35 -11.43 11.46
CA LEU A 31 5.41 -12.55 10.52
C LEU A 31 6.42 -12.24 9.43
N SER A 32 7.20 -13.25 9.03
CA SER A 32 8.03 -13.14 7.82
C SER A 32 7.16 -13.06 6.56
N GLU A 33 7.78 -12.65 5.46
CA GLU A 33 7.20 -12.80 4.12
C GLU A 33 6.69 -14.25 3.93
N PRO A 34 5.41 -14.44 3.55
CA PRO A 34 4.84 -15.77 3.42
C PRO A 34 5.41 -16.50 2.20
N ARG A 35 5.59 -17.81 2.36
CA ARG A 35 5.86 -18.73 1.26
C ARG A 35 4.59 -19.47 0.88
N PHE A 36 4.36 -19.65 -0.41
CA PHE A 36 3.17 -20.30 -0.94
C PHE A 36 3.50 -21.58 -1.67
N GLN A 37 2.80 -22.67 -1.33
CA GLN A 37 3.01 -23.97 -1.97
C GLN A 37 1.67 -24.66 -2.25
N ALA A 38 1.59 -25.31 -3.39
CA ALA A 38 0.56 -26.31 -3.65
C ALA A 38 1.05 -27.64 -3.07
N VAL A 39 0.29 -28.23 -2.16
CA VAL A 39 0.65 -29.48 -1.48
C VAL A 39 -0.54 -30.43 -1.47
N THR A 40 -0.26 -31.72 -1.49
CA THR A 40 -1.21 -32.78 -1.13
C THR A 40 -1.10 -33.11 0.36
N LYS A 41 -2.08 -33.82 0.91
CA LYS A 41 -2.01 -34.30 2.31
C LYS A 41 -0.74 -35.12 2.59
N PRO A 42 -0.33 -36.10 1.75
CA PRO A 42 0.94 -36.81 1.95
C PRO A 42 2.16 -35.90 1.92
N GLU A 43 2.25 -34.95 0.98
CA GLU A 43 3.38 -34.01 0.88
C GLU A 43 3.46 -33.10 2.10
N PHE A 44 2.31 -32.64 2.61
CA PHE A 44 2.25 -31.85 3.83
C PHE A 44 2.86 -32.62 5.02
N PHE A 45 2.47 -33.87 5.22
CA PHE A 45 2.96 -34.70 6.33
C PHE A 45 4.32 -35.37 6.07
N ALA A 46 4.90 -35.26 4.87
CA ALA A 46 6.22 -35.82 4.56
C ALA A 46 7.37 -35.13 5.30
N THR A 47 7.21 -33.85 5.64
CA THR A 47 8.21 -33.10 6.42
C THR A 47 8.09 -33.47 7.91
N PRO A 48 9.17 -33.93 8.57
CA PRO A 48 9.16 -34.21 9.99
C PRO A 48 8.77 -32.98 10.81
N ARG A 49 7.82 -33.16 11.73
CA ARG A 49 7.26 -32.09 12.55
C ARG A 49 6.86 -32.62 13.93
N ASP A 50 7.04 -31.76 14.93
CA ASP A 50 6.60 -32.03 16.30
C ASP A 50 5.07 -31.92 16.42
N LYS A 51 4.53 -32.09 17.64
CA LYS A 51 3.11 -31.85 17.91
C LYS A 51 2.72 -30.42 17.51
N CYS A 52 1.57 -30.28 16.89
CA CYS A 52 1.03 -29.00 16.44
C CYS A 52 -0.26 -28.66 17.18
N ALA A 53 -0.51 -27.37 17.37
CA ALA A 53 -1.86 -26.87 17.55
C ALA A 53 -2.53 -26.82 16.18
N TYR A 54 -3.70 -27.44 16.05
CA TYR A 54 -4.49 -27.50 14.82
C TYR A 54 -5.85 -26.88 15.09
N SER A 55 -6.11 -25.71 14.52
CA SER A 55 -7.42 -25.06 14.59
C SER A 55 -8.15 -25.20 13.27
N ARG A 56 -9.32 -25.83 13.32
CA ARG A 56 -10.21 -26.03 12.17
C ARG A 56 -10.94 -24.74 11.86
N VAL A 57 -11.05 -24.46 10.56
CA VAL A 57 -11.66 -23.25 10.04
C VAL A 57 -12.67 -23.64 8.97
N SER A 58 -13.96 -23.52 9.28
CA SER A 58 -15.02 -23.71 8.28
C SER A 58 -15.11 -22.49 7.38
N GLY A 59 -14.92 -22.68 6.07
CA GLY A 59 -15.18 -21.69 5.04
C GLY A 59 -16.57 -21.86 4.41
N SER A 60 -17.25 -20.76 4.16
CA SER A 60 -18.60 -20.71 3.58
C SER A 60 -18.77 -19.50 2.65
N GLY A 61 -19.79 -19.52 1.79
CA GLY A 61 -20.08 -18.45 0.84
C GLY A 61 -20.29 -19.00 -0.57
N ASP A 62 -19.57 -18.46 -1.55
CA ASP A 62 -19.58 -18.94 -2.93
C ASP A 62 -18.98 -20.36 -3.05
N PHE A 63 -18.07 -20.71 -2.15
CA PHE A 63 -17.53 -22.06 -1.97
C PHE A 63 -17.59 -22.44 -0.49
N SER A 64 -17.54 -23.74 -0.22
CA SER A 64 -17.47 -24.29 1.13
C SER A 64 -16.36 -25.32 1.26
N GLY A 65 -15.84 -25.47 2.47
CA GLY A 65 -14.75 -26.39 2.78
C GLY A 65 -14.14 -26.13 4.14
N GLU A 66 -13.20 -26.97 4.53
CA GLU A 66 -12.49 -26.86 5.80
C GLU A 66 -11.02 -26.48 5.54
N ALA A 67 -10.64 -25.31 6.04
CA ALA A 67 -9.27 -24.85 6.12
C ALA A 67 -8.71 -25.08 7.53
N ALA A 68 -7.41 -24.87 7.71
CA ALA A 68 -6.77 -25.03 9.01
C ALA A 68 -5.72 -23.95 9.29
N ILE A 69 -5.60 -23.61 10.58
CA ILE A 69 -4.48 -22.85 11.15
C ILE A 69 -3.61 -23.84 11.93
N ILE A 70 -2.32 -23.87 11.62
CA ILE A 70 -1.39 -24.85 12.17
C ILE A 70 -0.12 -24.13 12.63
N LEU A 71 0.34 -24.43 13.84
CA LEU A 71 1.63 -23.98 14.36
C LEU A 71 2.17 -24.97 15.41
N PRO A 72 3.45 -24.91 15.79
CA PRO A 72 3.97 -25.78 16.83
C PRO A 72 3.23 -25.61 18.15
N LEU A 73 2.92 -26.73 18.80
CA LEU A 73 2.09 -26.74 20.02
C LEU A 73 2.70 -25.91 21.15
N LYS A 74 4.03 -25.93 21.29
CA LYS A 74 4.76 -25.10 22.27
C LYS A 74 4.55 -23.60 22.06
N ASP A 75 4.43 -23.16 20.80
CA ASP A 75 4.28 -21.75 20.46
C ASP A 75 2.83 -21.32 20.66
N ALA A 76 1.86 -22.20 20.41
CA ALA A 76 0.46 -21.98 20.77
C ALA A 76 0.28 -21.79 22.29
N VAL A 77 0.91 -22.65 23.11
CA VAL A 77 0.90 -22.51 24.58
C VAL A 77 1.58 -21.22 25.02
N LEU A 78 2.69 -20.83 24.39
CA LEU A 78 3.35 -19.55 24.66
C LEU A 78 2.41 -18.37 24.36
N LEU A 79 1.80 -18.34 23.17
CA LEU A 79 0.88 -17.27 22.77
C LEU A 79 -0.33 -17.20 23.70
N GLY A 80 -0.93 -18.34 24.03
CA GLY A 80 -2.04 -18.43 24.99
C GLY A 80 -1.64 -17.93 26.38
N GLY A 81 -0.52 -18.44 26.93
CA GLY A 81 -0.04 -18.05 28.26
C GLY A 81 0.36 -16.58 28.37
N THR A 82 0.99 -16.01 27.34
CA THR A 82 1.28 -14.57 27.30
C THR A 82 0.00 -13.74 27.25
N LEU A 83 -1.02 -14.16 26.49
CA LEU A 83 -2.29 -13.43 26.38
C LEU A 83 -3.01 -13.30 27.73
N ILE A 84 -2.97 -14.35 28.56
CA ILE A 84 -3.53 -14.33 29.92
C ILE A 84 -2.51 -13.90 31.00
N MET A 85 -1.39 -13.30 30.58
CA MET A 85 -0.36 -12.72 31.45
C MET A 85 0.23 -13.69 32.47
N LEU A 86 0.41 -14.96 32.09
CA LEU A 86 1.09 -15.91 32.97
C LEU A 86 2.54 -15.51 33.20
N PRO A 87 3.07 -15.74 34.41
CA PRO A 87 4.49 -15.58 34.69
C PRO A 87 5.36 -16.40 33.71
N ALA A 88 6.47 -15.82 33.28
CA ALA A 88 7.32 -16.42 32.25
C ALA A 88 7.89 -17.80 32.64
N ASP A 89 8.11 -18.04 33.94
CA ASP A 89 8.53 -19.33 34.49
C ASP A 89 7.41 -20.38 34.42
N GLU A 90 6.15 -19.99 34.69
CA GLU A 90 5.00 -20.88 34.52
C GLU A 90 4.79 -21.28 33.06
N VAL A 91 4.88 -20.31 32.14
CA VAL A 91 4.81 -20.58 30.70
C VAL A 91 5.95 -21.50 30.26
N ALA A 92 7.17 -21.28 30.77
CA ALA A 92 8.31 -22.12 30.46
C ALA A 92 8.13 -23.57 30.94
N GLU A 93 7.53 -23.79 32.12
CA GLU A 93 7.18 -25.13 32.59
C GLU A 93 6.11 -25.79 31.71
N LYS A 94 5.06 -25.06 31.35
CA LYS A 94 3.99 -25.57 30.47
C LYS A 94 4.50 -25.93 29.08
N ILE A 95 5.46 -25.20 28.54
CA ILE A 95 6.10 -25.50 27.25
C ILE A 95 6.85 -26.85 27.24
N LYS A 96 7.32 -27.35 28.40
CA LYS A 96 8.02 -28.65 28.47
C LYS A 96 7.08 -29.83 28.19
N ASN A 97 5.81 -29.71 28.57
CA ASN A 97 4.77 -30.71 28.34
C ASN A 97 3.51 -30.02 27.78
N PRO A 98 3.56 -29.52 26.54
CA PRO A 98 2.55 -28.60 26.06
C PRO A 98 1.25 -29.34 25.74
N THR A 99 0.13 -28.76 26.16
CA THR A 99 -1.25 -29.22 25.96
C THR A 99 -2.12 -28.03 25.55
N LEU A 100 -3.24 -28.29 24.86
CA LEU A 100 -4.27 -27.26 24.61
C LEU A 100 -5.44 -27.34 25.60
N ASP A 101 -5.23 -28.02 26.73
CA ASP A 101 -6.22 -28.11 27.80
C ASP A 101 -6.03 -26.95 28.79
N GLY A 102 -7.13 -26.38 29.29
CA GLY A 102 -7.11 -25.33 30.31
C GLY A 102 -7.03 -23.91 29.73
N GLU A 103 -6.71 -22.96 30.60
CA GLU A 103 -6.83 -21.52 30.31
C GLU A 103 -5.91 -21.07 29.16
N GLU A 104 -4.72 -21.65 29.00
CA GLU A 104 -3.82 -21.30 27.89
C GLU A 104 -4.35 -21.79 26.54
N GLY A 105 -5.02 -22.94 26.53
CA GLY A 105 -5.67 -23.50 25.36
C GLY A 105 -6.85 -22.64 24.91
N ASP A 106 -7.69 -22.22 25.87
CA ASP A 106 -8.80 -21.30 25.63
C ASP A 106 -8.30 -19.94 25.12
N ALA A 107 -7.25 -19.40 25.74
CA ALA A 107 -6.61 -18.15 25.33
C ALA A 107 -6.00 -18.24 23.92
N PHE A 108 -5.31 -19.33 23.60
CA PHE A 108 -4.85 -19.60 22.23
C PHE A 108 -6.05 -19.74 21.27
N GLY A 109 -7.16 -20.30 21.74
CA GLY A 109 -8.42 -20.36 21.01
C GLY A 109 -8.93 -18.97 20.59
N GLU A 110 -8.70 -17.93 21.39
CA GLU A 110 -8.99 -16.54 21.04
C GLU A 110 -7.97 -15.97 20.05
N VAL A 111 -6.68 -16.28 20.18
CA VAL A 111 -5.68 -15.93 19.17
C VAL A 111 -6.06 -16.51 17.80
N ALA A 112 -6.48 -17.79 17.76
CA ALA A 112 -6.95 -18.44 16.54
C ALA A 112 -8.22 -17.77 15.99
N ASN A 113 -9.15 -17.33 16.84
CA ASN A 113 -10.33 -16.56 16.41
C ASN A 113 -9.93 -15.23 15.76
N ILE A 114 -8.96 -14.51 16.34
CA ILE A 114 -8.43 -13.25 15.76
C ILE A 114 -7.75 -13.50 14.41
N ILE A 115 -6.97 -14.58 14.29
CA ILE A 115 -6.37 -14.99 13.00
C ILE A 115 -7.47 -15.23 11.96
N VAL A 116 -8.51 -16.01 12.30
CA VAL A 116 -9.64 -16.26 11.38
C VAL A 116 -10.37 -14.97 11.03
N GLY A 117 -10.61 -14.08 12.01
CA GLY A 117 -11.24 -12.78 11.77
C GLY A 117 -10.45 -11.89 10.81
N ALA A 118 -9.12 -11.86 10.95
CA ALA A 118 -8.23 -11.16 10.04
C ALA A 118 -8.28 -11.74 8.61
N VAL A 119 -8.25 -13.07 8.46
CA VAL A 119 -8.40 -13.74 7.17
C VAL A 119 -9.75 -13.40 6.54
N THR A 120 -10.86 -13.57 7.27
CA THR A 120 -12.21 -13.25 6.80
C THR A 120 -12.30 -11.81 6.30
N ALA A 121 -11.83 -10.84 7.09
CA ALA A 121 -11.88 -9.44 6.70
C ALA A 121 -11.11 -9.16 5.39
N VAL A 122 -9.93 -9.75 5.20
CA VAL A 122 -9.17 -9.58 3.94
C VAL A 122 -9.85 -10.27 2.77
N PHE A 123 -10.43 -11.45 2.96
CA PHE A 123 -11.13 -12.15 1.88
C PHE A 123 -12.41 -11.42 1.46
N GLU A 124 -13.24 -10.94 2.39
CA GLU A 124 -14.43 -10.15 2.06
C GLU A 124 -14.07 -8.88 1.28
N ASP A 125 -12.92 -8.29 1.63
CA ASP A 125 -12.45 -7.03 1.08
C ASP A 125 -11.75 -7.17 -0.28
N LEU A 126 -10.87 -8.15 -0.45
CA LEU A 126 -10.01 -8.29 -1.62
C LEU A 126 -10.36 -9.50 -2.50
N TYR A 127 -11.04 -10.51 -2.00
CA TYR A 127 -11.32 -11.70 -2.80
C TYR A 127 -12.52 -11.45 -3.74
N PRO A 128 -12.48 -11.89 -5.01
CA PRO A 128 -13.61 -11.73 -5.94
C PRO A 128 -14.84 -12.54 -5.56
N LYS A 129 -14.65 -13.60 -4.78
CA LYS A 129 -15.72 -14.48 -4.33
C LYS A 129 -16.02 -14.21 -2.87
N LYS A 130 -17.29 -14.34 -2.49
CA LYS A 130 -17.72 -14.18 -1.11
C LYS A 130 -17.28 -15.40 -0.33
N LEU A 131 -16.32 -15.23 0.56
CA LEU A 131 -15.88 -16.27 1.48
C LEU A 131 -15.87 -15.71 2.89
N HIS A 132 -16.44 -16.48 3.82
CA HIS A 132 -16.49 -16.20 5.24
C HIS A 132 -15.94 -17.39 6.00
N PHE A 133 -15.02 -17.13 6.92
CA PHE A 133 -14.35 -18.16 7.71
C PHE A 133 -14.74 -18.07 9.17
N LYS A 134 -14.93 -19.22 9.80
CA LYS A 134 -15.23 -19.35 11.22
C LYS A 134 -14.37 -20.45 11.83
N LYS A 135 -13.70 -20.15 12.94
CA LYS A 135 -13.02 -21.18 13.74
C LYS A 135 -14.07 -22.10 14.34
N THR A 136 -13.88 -23.41 14.22
CA THR A 136 -14.80 -24.39 14.80
C THR A 136 -14.22 -25.01 16.06
N GLU A 137 -13.04 -25.58 15.98
CA GLU A 137 -12.40 -26.32 17.07
C GLU A 137 -10.88 -26.16 17.02
N SER A 138 -10.21 -26.33 18.15
CA SER A 138 -8.76 -26.35 18.28
C SER A 138 -8.35 -27.63 19.00
N GLU A 139 -7.47 -28.42 18.39
CA GLU A 139 -7.04 -29.74 18.90
C GLU A 139 -5.53 -29.93 18.75
N VAL A 140 -4.99 -30.90 19.50
CA VAL A 140 -3.58 -31.29 19.38
C VAL A 140 -3.43 -32.29 18.23
N LEU A 141 -2.71 -31.88 17.19
CA LEU A 141 -2.34 -32.75 16.09
C LEU A 141 -0.99 -33.42 16.38
N ILE A 142 -0.95 -34.76 16.24
CA ILE A 142 0.29 -35.55 16.31
C ILE A 142 0.58 -36.08 14.90
N PRO A 143 1.47 -35.42 14.12
CA PRO A 143 1.67 -35.72 12.71
C PRO A 143 2.05 -37.18 12.41
N THR A 144 2.83 -37.82 13.29
CA THR A 144 3.25 -39.22 13.16
C THR A 144 2.13 -40.24 13.35
N LYS A 145 0.95 -39.81 13.81
CA LYS A 145 -0.24 -40.67 14.01
C LYS A 145 -1.34 -40.41 12.98
N VAL A 146 -1.09 -39.55 12.01
CA VAL A 146 -2.09 -39.21 10.98
C VAL A 146 -2.19 -40.36 9.98
N ASP A 147 -3.41 -40.81 9.74
CA ASP A 147 -3.74 -41.65 8.59
C ASP A 147 -3.90 -40.74 7.36
N LEU A 148 -3.05 -40.99 6.35
CA LEU A 148 -3.00 -40.16 5.14
C LEU A 148 -4.21 -40.36 4.23
N ASP A 149 -4.88 -41.51 4.34
CA ASP A 149 -6.03 -41.87 3.52
C ASP A 149 -7.37 -41.52 4.20
N ALA A 150 -7.37 -41.28 5.51
CA ALA A 150 -8.55 -40.89 6.27
C ALA A 150 -8.95 -39.42 6.05
N ASP A 151 -10.19 -39.07 6.39
CA ASP A 151 -10.66 -37.68 6.34
C ASP A 151 -10.13 -36.79 7.48
N ALA A 152 -9.50 -37.39 8.49
CA ALA A 152 -8.92 -36.68 9.63
C ALA A 152 -7.40 -36.51 9.47
N PRO A 153 -6.79 -35.38 9.90
CA PRO A 153 -7.45 -34.18 10.45
C PRO A 153 -8.18 -33.35 9.39
N PHE A 154 -7.84 -33.56 8.11
CA PHE A 154 -8.52 -33.02 6.93
C PHE A 154 -8.47 -34.06 5.79
N PRO A 155 -9.39 -34.00 4.80
CA PRO A 155 -9.50 -35.00 3.76
C PRO A 155 -8.30 -35.09 2.82
N PRO A 156 -8.10 -36.20 2.10
CA PRO A 156 -7.15 -36.25 1.00
C PRO A 156 -7.55 -35.25 -0.10
N GLY A 157 -6.56 -34.54 -0.66
CA GLY A 157 -6.81 -33.55 -1.71
C GLY A 157 -5.64 -32.61 -1.94
N HIS A 158 -5.87 -31.59 -2.78
CA HIS A 158 -4.92 -30.51 -3.04
C HIS A 158 -5.21 -29.29 -2.19
N TYR A 159 -4.15 -28.74 -1.63
CA TYR A 159 -4.18 -27.65 -0.68
C TYR A 159 -3.21 -26.55 -1.08
N HIS A 160 -3.63 -25.33 -0.78
CA HIS A 160 -2.81 -24.15 -0.83
C HIS A 160 -2.27 -23.91 0.58
N LEU A 161 -0.96 -24.05 0.74
CA LEU A 161 -0.25 -23.81 1.99
C LEU A 161 0.38 -22.41 1.94
N SER A 162 0.13 -21.60 2.96
CA SER A 162 0.85 -20.36 3.24
C SER A 162 1.62 -20.50 4.55
N THR A 163 2.92 -20.21 4.53
CA THR A 163 3.81 -20.40 5.67
C THR A 163 4.60 -19.12 5.97
N SER A 164 4.54 -18.64 7.21
CA SER A 164 5.35 -17.52 7.72
C SER A 164 5.97 -17.85 9.07
N THR A 165 7.25 -17.55 9.27
CA THR A 165 7.89 -17.67 10.60
C THR A 165 7.41 -16.55 11.50
N MET A 166 7.18 -16.84 12.78
CA MET A 166 6.69 -15.86 13.75
C MET A 166 7.81 -15.35 14.66
N THR A 167 7.70 -14.10 15.10
CA THR A 167 8.55 -13.49 16.12
C THR A 167 7.68 -12.76 17.13
N LEU A 168 7.90 -12.98 18.42
CA LEU A 168 7.22 -12.28 19.53
C LEU A 168 8.28 -11.63 20.42
N GLU A 169 8.24 -10.31 20.59
CA GLU A 169 9.24 -9.54 21.35
C GLU A 169 10.70 -9.85 20.95
N GLY A 170 10.94 -10.04 19.65
CA GLY A 170 12.25 -10.43 19.13
C GLY A 170 12.63 -11.90 19.35
N LYS A 171 11.85 -12.68 20.10
CA LYS A 171 12.02 -14.13 20.24
C LYS A 171 11.45 -14.84 19.02
N ALA A 172 12.31 -15.59 18.32
CA ALA A 172 11.88 -16.43 17.21
C ALA A 172 11.02 -17.60 17.70
N LEU A 173 9.87 -17.77 17.06
CA LEU A 173 8.97 -18.90 17.23
C LEU A 173 8.99 -19.77 15.97
N GLY A 174 8.19 -20.83 15.94
CA GLY A 174 7.96 -21.63 14.74
C GLY A 174 7.17 -20.90 13.66
N ALA A 175 6.71 -21.68 12.68
CA ALA A 175 5.91 -21.17 11.58
C ALA A 175 4.42 -21.19 11.89
N LEU A 176 3.73 -20.14 11.44
CA LEU A 176 2.28 -20.11 11.22
C LEU A 176 2.01 -20.65 9.82
N GLU A 177 1.22 -21.71 9.74
CA GLU A 177 0.77 -22.34 8.50
C GLU A 177 -0.75 -22.15 8.36
N LEU A 178 -1.18 -21.58 7.23
CA LEU A 178 -2.58 -21.57 6.81
C LEU A 178 -2.75 -22.55 5.65
N LEU A 179 -3.66 -23.51 5.80
CA LEU A 179 -3.90 -24.57 4.84
C LEU A 179 -5.32 -24.46 4.28
N PHE A 180 -5.47 -24.20 2.99
CA PHE A 180 -6.77 -24.04 2.33
C PHE A 180 -6.98 -25.08 1.24
N PRO A 181 -8.10 -25.81 1.19
CA PRO A 181 -8.42 -26.67 0.05
C PRO A 181 -8.52 -25.85 -1.25
N PHE A 182 -8.01 -26.39 -2.36
CA PHE A 182 -8.14 -25.75 -3.67
C PHE A 182 -9.61 -25.48 -4.05
N ALA A 183 -10.51 -26.40 -3.70
CA ALA A 183 -11.94 -26.27 -3.93
C ALA A 183 -12.54 -25.04 -3.21
N LEU A 184 -12.11 -24.77 -1.97
CA LEU A 184 -12.57 -23.61 -1.20
C LEU A 184 -12.10 -22.29 -1.82
N LEU A 185 -10.96 -22.31 -2.52
CA LEU A 185 -10.40 -21.16 -3.22
C LEU A 185 -10.83 -21.09 -4.70
N GLY A 186 -11.63 -22.03 -5.20
CA GLY A 186 -11.97 -22.09 -6.63
C GLY A 186 -10.74 -22.21 -7.55
N LEU A 187 -9.65 -22.79 -7.03
CA LEU A 187 -8.45 -23.10 -7.79
C LEU A 187 -8.65 -24.42 -8.55
N PRO A 188 -8.23 -24.51 -9.82
CA PRO A 188 -8.29 -25.77 -10.54
C PRO A 188 -7.32 -26.77 -9.92
N VAL A 189 -7.75 -28.02 -9.82
CA VAL A 189 -6.82 -29.13 -9.63
C VAL A 189 -6.14 -29.33 -10.98
N ALA A 190 -4.81 -29.19 -11.03
CA ALA A 190 -4.10 -29.58 -12.23
C ALA A 190 -4.38 -31.07 -12.46
N GLU A 191 -5.01 -31.42 -13.57
CA GLU A 191 -5.19 -32.82 -13.95
C GLU A 191 -3.80 -33.44 -14.02
N GLU A 192 -3.43 -34.23 -13.01
CA GLU A 192 -2.38 -35.20 -13.19
C GLU A 192 -2.80 -36.03 -14.39
N LYS A 193 -1.95 -36.08 -15.43
CA LYS A 193 -2.08 -37.06 -16.51
C LYS A 193 -2.00 -38.43 -15.86
N THR A 194 -3.15 -38.95 -15.43
CA THR A 194 -3.29 -40.30 -14.94
C THR A 194 -2.92 -41.20 -16.09
N ALA A 195 -1.75 -41.83 -15.99
CA ALA A 195 -1.39 -42.95 -16.84
C ALA A 195 -2.52 -43.97 -16.73
N ALA A 196 -3.22 -44.19 -17.84
CA ALA A 196 -4.31 -45.13 -17.93
C ALA A 196 -3.85 -46.52 -17.48
N ALA A 197 -4.47 -47.04 -16.44
CA ALA A 197 -4.49 -48.46 -16.11
C ALA A 197 -5.95 -48.94 -16.13
N PRO A 198 -6.19 -50.19 -16.56
CA PRO A 198 -7.38 -50.57 -17.30
C PRO A 198 -8.59 -50.79 -16.37
N SER A 199 -9.74 -50.38 -16.91
CA SER A 199 -11.07 -50.61 -16.37
C SER A 199 -11.33 -52.11 -16.12
N PRO A 200 -11.77 -52.53 -14.92
CA PRO A 200 -12.35 -53.85 -14.72
C PRO A 200 -13.78 -53.88 -15.25
N ALA A 201 -14.05 -54.92 -16.04
CA ALA A 201 -15.29 -55.22 -16.71
C ALA A 201 -16.56 -55.02 -15.86
N GLU A 202 -17.53 -54.32 -16.46
CA GLU A 202 -18.95 -54.42 -16.12
C GLU A 202 -19.45 -55.85 -16.34
N GLN A 203 -20.17 -56.37 -15.34
CA GLN A 203 -21.32 -57.23 -15.58
C GLN A 203 -22.53 -56.75 -14.76
N PRO A 204 -23.77 -56.94 -15.27
CA PRO A 204 -24.96 -56.21 -14.83
C PRO A 204 -26.03 -57.10 -14.18
N GLU A 205 -26.74 -56.60 -13.16
CA GLU A 205 -28.08 -57.08 -12.76
C GLU A 205 -28.70 -56.06 -11.79
N ALA A 206 -29.62 -55.18 -12.21
CA ALA A 206 -31.04 -55.37 -12.47
C ALA A 206 -31.93 -55.62 -11.22
N ALA A 207 -32.58 -54.52 -10.81
CA ALA A 207 -34.02 -54.37 -10.61
C ALA A 207 -34.75 -54.76 -9.30
N ALA A 208 -35.71 -53.89 -9.00
CA ALA A 208 -36.88 -53.98 -8.10
C ALA A 208 -36.63 -53.64 -6.62
N ALA A 209 -37.46 -52.84 -5.92
CA ALA A 209 -38.87 -52.57 -6.13
C ALA A 209 -39.33 -51.22 -5.54
N GLN A 210 -40.24 -50.57 -6.26
CA GLN A 210 -41.19 -49.58 -5.74
C GLN A 210 -42.33 -50.28 -4.98
N ARG A 211 -42.86 -49.65 -3.91
CA ARG A 211 -44.31 -49.47 -3.64
C ARG A 211 -44.50 -48.65 -2.36
N LYS A 212 -45.15 -47.47 -2.47
CA LYS A 212 -46.55 -47.12 -2.05
C LYS A 212 -46.68 -46.93 -0.51
N ALA A 213 -47.51 -46.07 0.06
CA ALA A 213 -48.49 -45.04 -0.34
C ALA A 213 -48.86 -44.29 0.97
N GLN A 214 -48.98 -42.97 0.98
CA GLN A 214 -50.25 -42.21 1.14
C GLN A 214 -51.27 -42.74 2.17
N THR A 215 -51.56 -41.93 3.20
CA THR A 215 -52.87 -41.47 3.76
C THR A 215 -52.54 -40.75 5.10
N GLU A 216 -53.20 -39.74 5.66
CA GLU A 216 -54.43 -38.94 5.49
C GLU A 216 -54.25 -37.78 6.54
N GLU A 217 -54.53 -36.50 6.25
CA GLU A 217 -55.79 -35.79 6.57
C GLU A 217 -56.18 -35.85 8.08
N THR A 218 -56.54 -34.80 8.85
CA THR A 218 -57.33 -33.58 8.58
C THR A 218 -57.40 -32.66 9.83
N ALA A 219 -57.79 -31.38 9.62
CA ALA A 219 -58.65 -30.53 10.46
C ALA A 219 -57.97 -29.65 11.58
N THR A 220 -58.28 -28.36 11.83
CA THR A 220 -59.31 -27.42 11.32
C THR A 220 -59.08 -25.96 11.80
N LYS A 221 -59.37 -24.99 10.92
CA LYS A 221 -60.17 -23.72 11.03
C LYS A 221 -59.86 -22.50 11.94
N ALA A 222 -60.00 -21.33 11.27
CA ALA A 222 -60.71 -20.07 11.63
C ALA A 222 -59.95 -19.03 12.51
N ALA A 223 -60.05 -17.69 12.40
CA ALA A 223 -60.86 -16.69 11.67
C ALA A 223 -60.15 -15.29 11.70
N ALA A 224 -60.20 -14.47 10.63
CA ALA A 224 -60.90 -13.17 10.45
C ALA A 224 -60.57 -11.94 11.34
N ARG A 225 -60.18 -10.81 10.70
CA ARG A 225 -60.60 -9.37 10.88
C ARG A 225 -59.58 -8.43 10.17
N LYS A 226 -59.89 -7.71 9.08
CA LYS A 226 -60.58 -6.39 8.89
C LYS A 226 -59.98 -5.17 9.66
N ALA A 227 -59.37 -4.24 8.87
CA ALA A 227 -59.45 -2.75 8.78
C ALA A 227 -59.81 -1.90 10.03
N PRO A 228 -59.48 -0.58 10.14
CA PRO A 228 -59.46 0.52 9.12
C PRO A 228 -58.17 1.39 9.16
N ASP A 229 -57.82 2.30 8.24
CA ASP A 229 -58.45 3.46 7.56
C ASP A 229 -58.59 4.74 8.41
N SER A 230 -58.48 5.89 7.72
CA SER A 230 -58.52 7.33 8.10
C SER A 230 -57.15 7.98 8.38
N SER A 231 -56.62 8.96 7.61
CA SER A 231 -57.10 10.19 6.93
C SER A 231 -56.96 11.46 7.78
N ASN A 232 -56.17 12.42 7.29
CA ASN A 232 -56.45 13.88 7.20
C ASN A 232 -55.17 14.56 6.64
N GLU A 233 -55.18 15.23 5.47
CA GLU A 233 -55.72 16.58 5.20
C GLU A 233 -55.14 17.64 6.16
N GLU A 234 -54.52 18.74 5.72
CA GLU A 234 -55.09 19.83 4.93
C GLU A 234 -53.99 20.81 4.44
N ARG A 235 -54.14 21.30 3.19
CA ARG A 235 -54.10 22.73 2.73
C ARG A 235 -52.80 23.54 2.85
N GLN A 236 -52.46 24.51 1.98
CA GLN A 236 -53.21 25.29 0.98
C GLN A 236 -52.22 26.06 0.07
N ALA A 237 -52.63 26.26 -1.20
CA ALA A 237 -52.64 27.48 -2.04
C ALA A 237 -51.41 28.45 -2.07
N ALA A 238 -51.04 29.16 -3.14
CA ALA A 238 -51.76 29.62 -4.32
C ALA A 238 -50.82 30.21 -5.41
N ALA A 239 -51.35 30.31 -6.63
CA ALA A 239 -51.24 31.43 -7.59
C ALA A 239 -49.91 31.81 -8.29
N ARG A 240 -49.80 31.38 -9.56
CA ARG A 240 -49.88 32.20 -10.80
C ARG A 240 -49.12 33.56 -10.85
N VAL A 241 -48.05 33.63 -11.65
CA VAL A 241 -47.78 34.77 -12.58
C VAL A 241 -47.08 34.22 -13.84
N ALA A 242 -47.68 34.48 -15.00
CA ALA A 242 -47.03 34.42 -16.30
C ALA A 242 -46.41 35.79 -16.58
N GLN A 243 -45.16 35.84 -17.04
CA GLN A 243 -44.65 37.00 -17.74
C GLN A 243 -43.52 36.62 -18.71
N SER A 244 -43.69 37.14 -19.92
CA SER A 244 -42.83 37.08 -21.09
C SER A 244 -41.41 37.58 -20.83
N ALA A 245 -40.44 37.00 -21.52
CA ALA A 245 -39.21 37.70 -21.89
C ALA A 245 -38.78 37.23 -23.29
N GLU A 246 -38.46 38.24 -24.11
CA GLU A 246 -38.09 38.21 -25.52
C GLU A 246 -36.78 37.43 -25.79
N PRO A 247 -36.55 36.96 -27.02
CA PRO A 247 -35.24 36.47 -27.44
C PRO A 247 -34.33 37.66 -27.79
N GLU A 248 -33.24 37.80 -27.04
CA GLU A 248 -32.17 38.75 -27.32
C GLU A 248 -31.36 38.27 -28.53
N SER A 249 -31.44 39.05 -29.61
CA SER A 249 -30.64 38.93 -30.82
C SER A 249 -29.19 39.33 -30.54
N ALA A 250 -28.26 38.38 -30.66
CA ALA A 250 -26.83 38.66 -30.74
C ALA A 250 -26.34 38.57 -32.21
N PRO A 251 -25.31 39.35 -32.59
CA PRO A 251 -25.07 39.78 -33.96
C PRO A 251 -24.25 38.79 -34.79
N ALA A 252 -24.48 38.87 -36.10
CA ALA A 252 -23.80 38.14 -37.15
C ALA A 252 -22.27 38.29 -37.10
N GLU A 253 -21.58 37.15 -37.07
CA GLU A 253 -20.14 37.01 -37.24
C GLU A 253 -19.81 36.88 -38.75
N PRO A 254 -18.77 37.55 -39.26
CA PRO A 254 -18.46 37.56 -40.69
C PRO A 254 -17.63 36.34 -41.13
N ALA A 255 -18.02 35.82 -42.29
CA ALA A 255 -17.21 35.20 -43.35
C ALA A 255 -16.05 34.27 -42.95
N ALA A 256 -16.29 32.98 -43.20
CA ALA A 256 -15.34 31.89 -43.27
C ALA A 256 -14.06 32.25 -44.07
N ALA A 257 -12.91 32.14 -43.40
CA ALA A 257 -11.64 31.88 -44.06
C ALA A 257 -11.48 30.36 -44.19
N GLU A 258 -11.25 29.89 -45.41
CA GLU A 258 -10.97 28.49 -45.74
C GLU A 258 -9.79 27.99 -44.90
N ALA A 259 -10.06 27.03 -44.03
CA ALA A 259 -9.04 26.26 -43.33
C ALA A 259 -8.34 25.32 -44.33
N PRO A 260 -7.00 25.19 -44.29
CA PRO A 260 -6.28 24.27 -45.15
C PRO A 260 -6.70 22.82 -44.87
N GLU A 261 -6.91 22.05 -45.94
CA GLU A 261 -7.21 20.62 -45.87
C GLU A 261 -6.20 19.88 -44.97
N PRO A 262 -6.67 19.01 -44.05
CA PRO A 262 -5.78 18.24 -43.19
C PRO A 262 -4.92 17.31 -44.05
N SER A 263 -3.61 17.59 -44.06
CA SER A 263 -2.60 16.71 -44.62
C SER A 263 -2.77 15.30 -44.05
N ALA A 264 -2.89 14.30 -44.94
CA ALA A 264 -3.02 12.90 -44.55
C ALA A 264 -1.97 12.54 -43.47
N PRO A 265 -2.36 11.87 -42.37
CA PRO A 265 -1.43 11.56 -41.29
C PRO A 265 -0.27 10.71 -41.82
N PRO A 266 0.98 11.00 -41.42
CA PRO A 266 2.13 10.21 -41.81
C PRO A 266 1.92 8.74 -41.42
N ALA A 267 2.11 7.83 -42.40
CA ALA A 267 1.80 6.39 -42.32
C ALA A 267 2.70 5.58 -41.36
N SER A 268 3.55 6.24 -40.56
CA SER A 268 4.45 5.60 -39.60
C SER A 268 4.05 5.97 -38.18
N GLY A 269 3.59 4.97 -37.41
CA GLY A 269 3.34 5.11 -35.97
C GLY A 269 4.60 5.52 -35.18
N VAL A 270 4.39 5.92 -33.94
CA VAL A 270 5.44 6.46 -33.04
C VAL A 270 6.31 5.31 -32.51
N ALA A 271 7.64 5.50 -32.57
CA ALA A 271 8.57 4.50 -32.05
C ALA A 271 8.52 4.43 -30.52
N ARG A 272 8.54 3.20 -29.97
CA ARG A 272 8.40 2.94 -28.53
C ARG A 272 9.38 3.74 -27.66
N ASN A 273 10.64 3.81 -28.05
CA ASN A 273 11.68 4.54 -27.30
C ASN A 273 11.42 6.05 -27.21
N ILE A 274 10.69 6.63 -28.17
CA ILE A 274 10.27 8.04 -28.11
C ILE A 274 9.20 8.18 -27.02
N VAL A 275 8.21 7.29 -27.00
CA VAL A 275 7.15 7.27 -25.97
C VAL A 275 7.75 7.10 -24.58
N ASP A 276 8.68 6.16 -24.40
CA ASP A 276 9.34 5.90 -23.11
C ASP A 276 10.05 7.14 -22.58
N ASN A 277 10.76 7.86 -23.44
CA ASN A 277 11.49 9.05 -23.06
C ASN A 277 10.53 10.19 -22.66
N ILE A 278 9.43 10.36 -23.39
CA ILE A 278 8.41 11.38 -23.11
C ILE A 278 7.69 11.07 -21.79
N LEU A 279 7.25 9.83 -21.56
CA LEU A 279 6.61 9.44 -20.31
C LEU A 279 7.59 9.48 -19.12
N GLY A 280 8.87 9.16 -19.35
CA GLY A 280 9.93 9.36 -18.37
C GLY A 280 10.12 10.82 -17.97
N ASN A 281 10.01 11.76 -18.92
CA ASN A 281 10.01 13.19 -18.63
C ASN A 281 8.71 13.63 -17.93
N ALA A 282 7.56 13.05 -18.29
CA ALA A 282 6.29 13.31 -17.62
C ALA A 282 6.36 12.97 -16.13
N PHE A 283 6.98 11.85 -15.75
CA PHE A 283 7.17 11.52 -14.33
C PHE A 283 8.01 12.54 -13.55
N LYS A 284 9.01 13.16 -14.19
CA LYS A 284 9.81 14.23 -13.56
C LYS A 284 8.98 15.49 -13.34
N GLU A 285 8.20 15.89 -14.33
CA GLU A 285 7.31 17.06 -14.22
C GLU A 285 6.20 16.82 -13.19
N ILE A 286 5.59 15.63 -13.20
CA ILE A 286 4.62 15.19 -12.18
C ILE A 286 5.24 15.29 -10.78
N ALA A 287 6.44 14.74 -10.57
CA ALA A 287 7.10 14.79 -9.27
C ALA A 287 7.34 16.23 -8.80
N LYS A 288 7.78 17.11 -9.72
CA LYS A 288 7.97 18.53 -9.46
C LYS A 288 6.66 19.22 -9.06
N ASP A 289 5.62 19.10 -9.87
CA ASP A 289 4.36 19.80 -9.64
C ASP A 289 3.63 19.27 -8.39
N LEU A 290 3.72 17.97 -8.09
CA LEU A 290 3.24 17.41 -6.83
C LEU A 290 4.05 17.91 -5.62
N SER A 291 5.36 18.14 -5.78
CA SER A 291 6.18 18.72 -4.72
C SER A 291 5.75 20.14 -4.39
N ASP A 292 5.52 20.94 -5.44
CA ASP A 292 5.04 22.31 -5.33
C ASP A 292 3.65 22.36 -4.68
N LEU A 293 2.75 21.45 -5.07
CA LEU A 293 1.39 21.36 -4.54
C LEU A 293 1.35 20.99 -3.05
N THR A 294 2.13 19.98 -2.65
CA THR A 294 2.11 19.46 -1.28
C THR A 294 3.04 20.21 -0.33
N GLY A 295 3.96 21.02 -0.87
CA GLY A 295 5.04 21.67 -0.11
C GLY A 295 6.06 20.68 0.45
N GLN A 296 6.05 19.43 -0.01
CA GLN A 296 6.95 18.36 0.42
C GLN A 296 7.61 17.72 -0.81
N PRO A 297 8.89 17.31 -0.76
CA PRO A 297 9.54 16.74 -1.92
C PRO A 297 8.92 15.39 -2.30
N VAL A 298 8.44 15.29 -3.54
CA VAL A 298 7.92 14.08 -4.17
C VAL A 298 8.95 13.60 -5.18
N LYS A 299 9.21 12.29 -5.22
CA LYS A 299 10.10 11.66 -6.21
C LYS A 299 9.37 10.55 -6.95
N CYS A 300 9.59 10.48 -8.25
CA CYS A 300 9.23 9.38 -9.13
C CYS A 300 10.51 8.70 -9.60
N ALA A 301 10.72 7.42 -9.30
CA ALA A 301 11.97 6.73 -9.63
C ALA A 301 11.75 5.37 -10.31
N GLY A 302 12.78 4.93 -11.03
CA GLY A 302 12.82 3.64 -11.72
C GLY A 302 11.65 3.45 -12.68
N PRO A 303 11.42 4.35 -13.66
CA PRO A 303 10.31 4.20 -14.57
C PRO A 303 10.48 2.93 -15.42
N VAL A 304 9.42 2.12 -15.51
CA VAL A 304 9.35 0.91 -16.33
C VAL A 304 8.21 1.06 -17.33
N PHE A 305 8.47 0.66 -18.57
CA PHE A 305 7.52 0.78 -19.68
C PHE A 305 7.32 -0.57 -20.35
N GLN A 306 6.08 -1.02 -20.47
CA GLN A 306 5.78 -2.28 -21.13
C GLN A 306 4.40 -2.29 -21.80
N PRO A 307 4.27 -2.92 -22.99
CA PRO A 307 2.97 -3.32 -23.49
C PRO A 307 2.41 -4.43 -22.62
N LEU A 308 1.09 -4.40 -22.40
CA LEU A 308 0.36 -5.45 -21.72
C LEU A 308 -1.13 -5.39 -22.06
N THR A 309 -1.84 -6.46 -21.80
CA THR A 309 -3.30 -6.55 -21.87
C THR A 309 -3.95 -6.20 -20.53
N LYS A 310 -5.25 -5.87 -20.52
CA LYS A 310 -6.01 -5.71 -19.27
C LYS A 310 -5.85 -6.89 -18.32
N ALA A 311 -5.91 -8.12 -18.84
CA ALA A 311 -5.75 -9.33 -18.04
C ALA A 311 -4.36 -9.44 -17.40
N GLU A 312 -3.31 -9.07 -18.14
CA GLU A 312 -1.94 -9.04 -17.62
C GLU A 312 -1.75 -7.95 -16.57
N TYR A 313 -2.37 -6.77 -16.74
CA TYR A 313 -2.34 -5.70 -15.73
C TYR A 313 -2.96 -6.18 -14.41
N LEU A 314 -4.16 -6.77 -14.48
CA LEU A 314 -4.91 -7.22 -13.30
C LEU A 314 -4.24 -8.43 -12.61
N ALA A 315 -3.39 -9.16 -13.32
CA ALA A 315 -2.58 -10.24 -12.76
C ALA A 315 -1.33 -9.73 -12.01
N LEU A 316 -0.96 -8.46 -12.15
CA LEU A 316 0.12 -7.87 -11.36
C LEU A 316 -0.28 -7.84 -9.86
N PRO A 317 0.68 -8.06 -8.93
CA PRO A 317 0.41 -8.04 -7.50
C PRO A 317 0.21 -6.60 -7.01
N ARG A 318 -0.97 -6.04 -7.30
CA ARG A 318 -1.38 -4.68 -6.94
C ARG A 318 -2.34 -4.70 -5.75
N ASP A 319 -2.11 -3.78 -4.82
CA ASP A 319 -3.06 -3.47 -3.74
C ASP A 319 -4.32 -2.77 -4.31
N LYS A 320 -5.27 -2.44 -3.43
CA LYS A 320 -6.34 -1.50 -3.79
C LYS A 320 -5.76 -0.22 -4.34
N GLY A 321 -6.35 0.26 -5.43
CA GLY A 321 -5.97 1.49 -6.10
C GLY A 321 -7.02 2.58 -5.99
N ALA A 322 -6.61 3.82 -6.20
CA ALA A 322 -7.47 4.89 -6.66
C ALA A 322 -7.24 5.05 -8.16
N LEU A 323 -8.30 4.91 -8.96
CA LEU A 323 -8.26 5.01 -10.42
C LEU A 323 -8.89 6.33 -10.83
N ALA A 324 -8.10 7.18 -11.49
CA ALA A 324 -8.56 8.37 -12.16
C ALA A 324 -8.65 8.12 -13.66
N ARG A 325 -9.83 8.34 -14.25
CA ARG A 325 -10.04 8.26 -15.69
C ARG A 325 -9.64 9.57 -16.35
N MET A 326 -8.93 9.49 -17.46
CA MET A 326 -8.47 10.62 -18.25
C MET A 326 -8.96 10.47 -19.68
N GLU A 327 -9.82 11.37 -20.12
CA GLU A 327 -10.25 11.46 -21.51
C GLU A 327 -9.11 12.00 -22.37
N ILE A 328 -8.80 11.31 -23.47
CA ILE A 328 -7.80 11.69 -24.47
C ILE A 328 -8.52 12.37 -25.64
N ASN A 329 -8.09 13.58 -25.98
CA ASN A 329 -8.57 14.36 -27.11
C ASN A 329 -7.41 14.78 -28.03
N GLY A 330 -7.72 15.15 -29.28
CA GLY A 330 -6.75 15.65 -30.26
C GLY A 330 -6.70 14.79 -31.51
N ASP A 331 -5.49 14.38 -31.92
CA ASP A 331 -5.28 13.52 -33.09
C ASP A 331 -5.86 12.10 -32.89
N HIS A 332 -5.96 11.67 -31.63
CA HIS A 332 -6.61 10.42 -31.23
C HIS A 332 -7.64 10.69 -30.12
N GLN A 333 -8.62 9.79 -30.02
CA GLN A 333 -9.62 9.77 -28.96
C GLN A 333 -9.54 8.46 -28.19
N GLY A 334 -9.83 8.51 -26.89
CA GLY A 334 -9.84 7.34 -26.03
C GLY A 334 -9.80 7.70 -24.55
N GLU A 335 -9.53 6.72 -23.71
CA GLU A 335 -9.39 6.91 -22.27
C GLU A 335 -8.07 6.32 -21.78
N ALA A 336 -7.29 7.13 -21.05
CA ALA A 336 -6.15 6.69 -20.26
C ALA A 336 -6.53 6.63 -18.78
N PHE A 337 -5.71 5.92 -18.00
CA PHE A 337 -5.97 5.68 -16.58
C PHE A 337 -4.74 6.02 -15.76
N LEU A 338 -4.93 6.79 -14.70
CA LEU A 338 -3.95 7.03 -13.65
C LEU A 338 -4.35 6.17 -12.45
N ILE A 339 -3.46 5.30 -11.99
CA ILE A 339 -3.73 4.40 -10.88
C ILE A 339 -2.60 4.54 -9.86
N VAL A 340 -2.95 4.82 -8.62
CA VAL A 340 -2.02 4.79 -7.48
C VAL A 340 -2.59 3.88 -6.40
N ARG A 341 -1.78 3.42 -5.44
CA ARG A 341 -2.33 2.71 -4.28
C ARG A 341 -3.29 3.62 -3.51
N GLN A 342 -4.42 3.06 -3.11
CA GLN A 342 -5.49 3.78 -2.43
C GLN A 342 -4.99 4.46 -1.14
N ARG A 343 -4.10 3.80 -0.39
CA ARG A 343 -3.47 4.37 0.82
C ARG A 343 -2.64 5.62 0.52
N ASP A 344 -1.97 5.64 -0.62
CA ASP A 344 -1.15 6.77 -1.04
C ASP A 344 -2.04 7.91 -1.55
N ALA A 345 -3.15 7.59 -2.22
CA ALA A 345 -4.16 8.58 -2.59
C ALA A 345 -4.76 9.28 -1.35
N ILE A 346 -5.13 8.51 -0.32
CA ILE A 346 -5.59 9.06 0.97
C ILE A 346 -4.50 9.93 1.60
N LEU A 347 -3.24 9.49 1.55
CA LEU A 347 -2.10 10.26 2.08
C LEU A 347 -1.96 11.61 1.37
N PHE A 348 -1.97 11.62 0.03
CA PHE A 348 -1.88 12.85 -0.75
C PHE A 348 -3.07 13.79 -0.53
N GLY A 349 -4.30 13.26 -0.59
CA GLY A 349 -5.51 14.05 -0.36
C GLY A 349 -5.56 14.63 1.05
N GLY A 350 -5.27 13.82 2.07
CA GLY A 350 -5.22 14.27 3.46
C GLY A 350 -4.09 15.26 3.75
N THR A 351 -2.95 15.14 3.07
CA THR A 351 -1.86 16.13 3.16
C THR A 351 -2.29 17.47 2.57
N LEU A 352 -2.98 17.45 1.43
CA LEU A 352 -3.44 18.65 0.73
C LEU A 352 -4.44 19.46 1.58
N ILE A 353 -5.34 18.79 2.29
CA ILE A 353 -6.29 19.44 3.23
C ILE A 353 -5.73 19.62 4.65
N MET A 354 -4.43 19.38 4.84
CA MET A 354 -3.71 19.57 6.10
C MET A 354 -4.29 18.80 7.28
N LEU A 355 -4.70 17.54 7.07
CA LEU A 355 -5.15 16.70 8.18
C LEU A 355 -4.05 16.53 9.24
N PRO A 356 -4.40 16.52 10.54
CA PRO A 356 -3.47 16.14 11.59
C PRO A 356 -2.86 14.75 11.32
N ASN A 357 -1.56 14.58 11.58
CA ASN A 357 -0.83 13.34 11.29
C ASN A 357 -1.47 12.09 11.91
N GLU A 358 -2.03 12.20 13.12
CA GLU A 358 -2.70 11.08 13.80
C GLU A 358 -3.99 10.66 13.08
N GLU A 359 -4.79 11.63 12.64
CA GLU A 359 -6.01 11.39 11.87
C GLU A 359 -5.68 10.83 10.48
N LEU A 360 -4.70 11.42 9.81
CA LEU A 360 -4.22 10.95 8.51
C LEU A 360 -3.71 9.51 8.58
N ALA A 361 -2.91 9.19 9.61
CA ALA A 361 -2.44 7.83 9.83
C ALA A 361 -3.60 6.86 10.07
N ALA A 362 -4.62 7.26 10.85
CA ALA A 362 -5.81 6.45 11.08
C ALA A 362 -6.62 6.22 9.78
N LYS A 363 -6.79 7.25 8.95
CA LYS A 363 -7.50 7.14 7.65
C LYS A 363 -6.75 6.27 6.65
N VAL A 364 -5.43 6.47 6.52
CA VAL A 364 -4.56 5.62 5.69
C VAL A 364 -4.63 4.15 6.15
N LYS A 365 -4.58 3.92 7.47
CA LYS A 365 -4.71 2.59 8.07
C LYS A 365 -6.07 1.97 7.74
N ALA A 366 -7.16 2.73 7.90
CA ALA A 366 -8.52 2.28 7.58
C ALA A 366 -8.72 1.97 6.09
N SER A 367 -7.92 2.58 5.20
CA SER A 367 -7.99 2.35 3.75
C SER A 367 -9.41 2.56 3.20
N LYS A 368 -10.08 3.62 3.66
CA LYS A 368 -11.37 4.09 3.15
C LYS A 368 -11.13 5.32 2.30
N PHE A 369 -11.45 5.23 1.01
CA PHE A 369 -11.24 6.29 0.04
C PHE A 369 -12.57 6.90 -0.36
N GLU A 370 -13.03 7.81 0.49
CA GLU A 370 -14.31 8.50 0.40
C GLU A 370 -14.20 9.85 1.10
N GLY A 371 -15.14 10.77 0.85
CA GLY A 371 -15.19 12.07 1.50
C GLY A 371 -14.08 13.04 1.08
N GLU A 372 -13.71 13.95 1.98
CA GLU A 372 -12.84 15.10 1.69
C GLU A 372 -11.44 14.69 1.19
N GLU A 373 -10.89 13.57 1.65
CA GLU A 373 -9.58 13.10 1.19
C GLU A 373 -9.62 12.60 -0.26
N ALA A 374 -10.72 11.95 -0.66
CA ALA A 374 -10.90 11.49 -2.03
C ALA A 374 -11.11 12.67 -2.99
N ASP A 375 -11.92 13.65 -2.57
CA ASP A 375 -12.14 14.89 -3.33
C ASP A 375 -10.83 15.67 -3.49
N ALA A 376 -10.06 15.84 -2.40
CA ALA A 376 -8.76 16.48 -2.43
C ALA A 376 -7.75 15.73 -3.30
N TYR A 377 -7.74 14.40 -3.25
CA TYR A 377 -6.93 13.61 -4.19
C TYR A 377 -7.38 13.80 -5.65
N GLY A 378 -8.65 14.11 -5.90
CA GLY A 378 -9.14 14.51 -7.21
C GLY A 378 -8.39 15.72 -7.78
N GLU A 379 -8.02 16.68 -6.94
CA GLU A 379 -7.18 17.82 -7.34
C GLU A 379 -5.73 17.40 -7.59
N VAL A 380 -5.19 16.49 -6.79
CA VAL A 380 -3.86 15.89 -7.04
C VAL A 380 -3.84 15.19 -8.41
N ALA A 381 -4.88 14.42 -8.73
CA ALA A 381 -5.03 13.76 -10.03
C ALA A 381 -5.20 14.75 -11.19
N ASN A 382 -5.91 15.88 -10.98
CA ASN A 382 -5.98 16.97 -11.96
C ASN A 382 -4.59 17.53 -12.28
N ILE A 383 -3.77 17.78 -11.25
CA ILE A 383 -2.39 18.28 -11.43
C ILE A 383 -1.54 17.28 -12.21
N ILE A 384 -1.58 15.99 -11.84
CA ILE A 384 -0.87 14.93 -12.57
C ILE A 384 -1.29 14.90 -14.05
N THR A 385 -2.59 14.99 -14.31
CA THR A 385 -3.14 15.03 -15.67
C THR A 385 -2.66 16.27 -16.43
N GLY A 386 -2.63 17.44 -15.78
CA GLY A 386 -2.13 18.69 -16.35
C GLY A 386 -0.65 18.63 -16.73
N SER A 387 0.21 18.12 -15.84
CA SER A 387 1.64 17.93 -16.11
C SER A 387 1.86 16.97 -17.28
N LEU A 388 1.08 15.88 -17.34
CA LEU A 388 1.13 14.91 -18.43
C LEU A 388 0.70 15.53 -19.76
N THR A 389 -0.41 16.27 -19.79
CA THR A 389 -0.89 16.99 -20.98
C THR A 389 0.16 17.96 -21.49
N LYS A 390 0.77 18.76 -20.61
CA LYS A 390 1.83 19.71 -20.97
C LYS A 390 2.99 19.01 -21.67
N ILE A 391 3.51 17.92 -21.09
CA ILE A 391 4.65 17.19 -21.66
C ILE A 391 4.29 16.52 -22.99
N LEU A 392 3.07 16.00 -23.12
CA LEU A 392 2.61 15.40 -24.38
C LEU A 392 2.40 16.46 -25.47
N GLU A 393 1.80 17.61 -25.17
CA GLU A 393 1.62 18.70 -26.14
C GLU A 393 2.97 19.28 -26.63
N GLU A 394 3.98 19.33 -25.75
CA GLU A 394 5.31 19.87 -26.07
C GLU A 394 6.19 18.88 -26.83
N GLN A 395 6.16 17.59 -26.47
CA GLN A 395 7.17 16.62 -26.92
C GLN A 395 6.61 15.49 -27.78
N TYR A 396 5.29 15.24 -27.73
CA TYR A 396 4.70 14.12 -28.47
C TYR A 396 4.48 14.48 -29.95
N PRO A 397 4.81 13.59 -30.90
CA PRO A 397 4.60 13.85 -32.32
C PRO A 397 3.14 14.03 -32.75
N ARG A 398 2.19 13.62 -31.89
CA ARG A 398 0.74 13.75 -32.08
C ARG A 398 0.18 14.72 -31.05
N LYS A 399 -0.86 15.46 -31.42
CA LYS A 399 -1.59 16.33 -30.49
C LYS A 399 -2.46 15.46 -29.58
N LEU A 400 -2.06 15.33 -28.33
CA LEU A 400 -2.84 14.63 -27.30
C LEU A 400 -3.08 15.57 -26.13
N HIS A 401 -4.35 15.74 -25.76
CA HIS A 401 -4.78 16.52 -24.63
C HIS A 401 -5.54 15.61 -23.66
N LEU A 402 -5.15 15.59 -22.39
CA LEU A 402 -5.80 14.79 -21.37
C LEU A 402 -6.61 15.64 -20.41
N LYS A 403 -7.79 15.13 -20.05
CA LYS A 403 -8.66 15.72 -19.04
C LYS A 403 -9.17 14.65 -18.09
N ARG A 404 -8.97 14.83 -16.78
CA ARG A 404 -9.54 13.94 -15.77
C ARG A 404 -11.06 14.05 -15.79
N THR A 405 -11.75 12.92 -15.80
CA THR A 405 -13.22 12.84 -15.85
C THR A 405 -13.83 12.26 -14.58
N GLU A 406 -13.29 11.15 -14.09
CA GLU A 406 -13.83 10.38 -12.97
C GLU A 406 -12.73 9.89 -12.04
N LEU A 407 -13.07 9.67 -10.78
CA LEU A 407 -12.19 9.09 -9.76
C LEU A 407 -12.97 8.03 -8.98
N GLU A 408 -12.49 6.79 -8.99
CA GLU A 408 -13.15 5.65 -8.33
C GLU A 408 -12.14 4.70 -7.67
N PRO A 409 -12.54 3.94 -6.63
CA PRO A 409 -11.69 2.90 -6.08
C PRO A 409 -11.55 1.71 -7.04
N LEU A 410 -10.35 1.15 -7.13
CA LEU A 410 -10.02 -0.03 -7.91
C LEU A 410 -9.60 -1.18 -7.00
N ILE A 411 -10.24 -2.33 -7.13
CA ILE A 411 -9.79 -3.57 -6.48
C ILE A 411 -9.45 -4.57 -7.59
N PRO A 412 -8.18 -4.67 -8.03
CA PRO A 412 -7.80 -5.41 -9.24
C PRO A 412 -8.34 -6.84 -9.28
N THR A 413 -8.32 -7.51 -8.14
CA THR A 413 -8.78 -8.88 -7.95
C THR A 413 -10.29 -9.08 -8.12
N LYS A 414 -11.09 -8.01 -8.01
CA LYS A 414 -12.55 -8.00 -8.19
C LYS A 414 -12.97 -7.57 -9.60
N VAL A 415 -12.02 -7.12 -10.43
CA VAL A 415 -12.31 -6.70 -11.81
C VAL A 415 -12.40 -7.92 -12.71
N ASP A 416 -13.44 -7.97 -13.54
CA ASP A 416 -13.55 -8.94 -14.63
C ASP A 416 -12.55 -8.58 -15.75
N PRO A 417 -11.56 -9.45 -16.05
CA PRO A 417 -10.58 -9.19 -17.11
C PRO A 417 -11.21 -9.01 -18.50
N GLU A 418 -12.35 -9.66 -18.75
CA GLU A 418 -13.07 -9.60 -20.04
C GLU A 418 -14.17 -8.53 -20.04
N GLY A 419 -14.49 -7.97 -18.87
CA GLY A 419 -15.52 -6.94 -18.71
C GLY A 419 -15.06 -5.58 -19.24
N ALA A 420 -16.01 -4.71 -19.58
CA ALA A 420 -15.72 -3.34 -20.03
C ALA A 420 -15.32 -2.38 -18.90
N THR A 421 -15.52 -2.77 -17.63
CA THR A 421 -15.29 -1.94 -16.44
C THR A 421 -14.09 -2.45 -15.63
N PRO A 422 -13.31 -1.57 -14.99
CA PRO A 422 -13.40 -0.10 -15.05
C PRO A 422 -12.86 0.48 -16.36
N PHE A 423 -12.21 -0.36 -17.17
CA PHE A 423 -11.78 -0.06 -18.53
C PHE A 423 -11.89 -1.30 -19.43
N ALA A 424 -12.01 -1.07 -20.73
CA ALA A 424 -12.29 -2.13 -21.70
C ALA A 424 -11.13 -3.15 -21.85
N PRO A 425 -11.41 -4.38 -22.31
CA PRO A 425 -10.35 -5.28 -22.74
C PRO A 425 -9.61 -4.68 -23.94
N GLY A 426 -8.30 -4.83 -23.99
CA GLY A 426 -7.48 -4.29 -25.07
C GLY A 426 -5.99 -4.35 -24.76
N GLU A 427 -5.19 -3.88 -25.72
CA GLU A 427 -3.76 -3.65 -25.56
C GLU A 427 -3.51 -2.26 -24.99
N TYR A 428 -2.70 -2.24 -23.95
CA TYR A 428 -2.33 -1.05 -23.21
C TYR A 428 -0.82 -0.90 -23.16
N TYR A 429 -0.38 0.35 -23.01
CA TYR A 429 0.97 0.71 -22.67
C TYR A 429 0.99 1.16 -21.22
N LEU A 430 1.66 0.38 -20.36
CA LEU A 430 1.88 0.72 -18.97
C LEU A 430 3.20 1.47 -18.83
N ALA A 431 3.13 2.67 -18.30
CA ALA A 431 4.27 3.38 -17.71
C ALA A 431 4.08 3.39 -16.19
N THR A 432 5.04 2.84 -15.46
CA THR A 432 4.97 2.77 -13.99
C THR A 432 6.24 3.34 -13.37
N CYS A 433 6.13 3.99 -12.21
CA CYS A 433 7.28 4.40 -11.41
C CYS A 433 6.99 4.27 -9.91
N GLN A 434 8.05 4.19 -9.10
CA GLN A 434 7.94 4.21 -7.64
C GLN A 434 7.79 5.64 -7.14
N LEU A 435 6.81 5.85 -6.26
CA LEU A 435 6.57 7.12 -5.59
C LEU A 435 7.28 7.16 -4.24
N ALA A 436 7.79 8.34 -3.89
CA ALA A 436 8.20 8.67 -2.54
C ALA A 436 7.73 10.09 -2.18
N LEU A 437 7.29 10.27 -0.94
CA LEU A 437 6.94 11.57 -0.35
C LEU A 437 7.87 11.81 0.84
N GLU A 438 8.61 12.92 0.81
CA GLU A 438 9.79 13.16 1.62
C GLU A 438 10.83 12.03 1.50
N LYS A 439 10.97 11.24 2.57
CA LYS A 439 11.84 10.06 2.66
C LYS A 439 11.04 8.78 2.86
N LYS A 440 9.71 8.87 2.78
CA LYS A 440 8.81 7.74 2.96
C LYS A 440 8.55 7.11 1.60
N PRO A 441 9.00 5.88 1.37
CA PRO A 441 8.60 5.16 0.16
C PRO A 441 7.09 4.95 0.19
N LEU A 442 6.45 5.21 -0.94
CA LEU A 442 5.04 4.92 -1.18
C LEU A 442 4.94 3.69 -2.09
N GLY A 443 3.80 3.51 -2.76
CA GLY A 443 3.61 2.53 -3.81
C GLY A 443 4.02 3.01 -5.20
N GLU A 444 3.37 2.43 -6.19
CA GLU A 444 3.61 2.73 -7.60
C GLU A 444 2.55 3.71 -8.13
N LEU A 445 2.98 4.56 -9.07
CA LEU A 445 2.11 5.34 -9.92
C LEU A 445 2.11 4.67 -11.30
N ASP A 446 0.96 4.14 -11.68
CA ASP A 446 0.73 3.51 -12.97
C ASP A 446 -0.03 4.50 -13.88
N LEU A 447 0.50 4.73 -15.08
CA LEU A 447 -0.18 5.38 -16.20
C LEU A 447 -0.45 4.32 -17.26
N LEU A 448 -1.72 4.09 -17.56
CA LEU A 448 -2.17 3.08 -18.52
C LEU A 448 -2.84 3.77 -19.71
N PHE A 449 -2.23 3.64 -20.89
CA PHE A 449 -2.73 4.22 -22.13
C PHE A 449 -3.16 3.13 -23.11
N PRO A 450 -4.28 3.27 -23.85
CA PRO A 450 -4.57 2.38 -24.96
C PRO A 450 -3.45 2.48 -26.00
N ALA A 451 -2.92 1.35 -26.46
CA ALA A 451 -1.82 1.34 -27.43
C ALA A 451 -2.17 2.12 -28.70
N ALA A 452 -3.42 2.01 -29.14
CA ALA A 452 -3.95 2.74 -30.30
C ALA A 452 -3.98 4.26 -30.10
N ALA A 453 -4.17 4.77 -28.88
CA ALA A 453 -4.18 6.20 -28.60
C ALA A 453 -2.77 6.83 -28.66
N LEU A 454 -1.75 6.02 -28.38
CA LEU A 454 -0.35 6.43 -28.53
C LEU A 454 0.20 6.17 -29.95
N ASP A 455 -0.55 5.50 -30.83
CA ASP A 455 -0.06 5.14 -32.18
C ASP A 455 1.29 4.37 -32.13
N ILE A 456 1.50 3.55 -31.10
CA ILE A 456 2.73 2.77 -30.91
C ILE A 456 2.68 1.54 -31.79
N LYS A 457 3.74 1.31 -32.56
CA LYS A 457 3.97 0.01 -33.19
C LYS A 457 4.72 -0.88 -32.22
N PHE A 458 4.06 -1.92 -31.73
CA PHE A 458 4.78 -3.02 -31.10
C PHE A 458 5.47 -3.79 -32.21
N ASP A 459 6.79 -3.91 -32.12
CA ASP A 459 7.52 -4.85 -32.98
C ASP A 459 6.91 -6.23 -32.71
N GLU A 460 6.22 -6.79 -33.71
CA GLU A 460 5.78 -8.17 -33.63
C GLU A 460 7.00 -9.00 -33.25
N PRO A 461 6.91 -9.85 -32.21
CA PRO A 461 8.03 -10.68 -31.81
C PRO A 461 8.44 -11.48 -33.05
N LYS A 462 9.57 -11.12 -33.66
CA LYS A 462 10.06 -11.73 -34.90
C LYS A 462 10.03 -13.23 -34.67
N ALA A 463 9.07 -13.91 -35.30
CA ALA A 463 8.91 -15.34 -35.21
C ALA A 463 10.28 -15.94 -35.51
N GLN A 464 10.90 -16.57 -34.52
CA GLN A 464 12.18 -17.23 -34.73
C GLN A 464 11.96 -18.23 -35.88
N PRO A 465 12.74 -18.13 -36.98
CA PRO A 465 12.57 -19.05 -38.08
C PRO A 465 12.77 -20.46 -37.55
N ALA A 466 11.75 -21.30 -37.73
CA ALA A 466 11.77 -22.70 -37.36
C ALA A 466 13.00 -23.37 -38.00
N ALA A 467 14.01 -23.64 -37.16
CA ALA A 467 15.23 -24.30 -37.60
C ALA A 467 14.87 -25.70 -38.10
N SER A 468 15.02 -25.88 -39.40
CA SER A 468 14.80 -27.14 -40.10
C SER A 468 15.89 -28.12 -39.67
N ALA A 469 15.46 -29.24 -39.08
CA ALA A 469 16.33 -30.36 -38.76
C ALA A 469 16.94 -30.95 -40.04
N THR A 470 18.26 -30.81 -40.21
CA THR A 470 19.02 -31.66 -41.12
C THR A 470 20.05 -32.43 -40.29
N ARG A 471 19.83 -33.75 -40.19
CA ARG A 471 20.80 -34.71 -39.65
C ARG A 471 22.00 -34.80 -40.60
N GLN A 472 23.22 -34.72 -40.05
CA GLN A 472 24.34 -35.49 -40.56
C GLN A 472 25.28 -35.86 -39.41
N ASP A 473 25.48 -37.16 -39.26
CA ASP A 473 26.51 -37.80 -38.45
C ASP A 473 27.91 -37.36 -38.88
N GLN A 474 28.80 -37.06 -37.93
CA GLN A 474 30.08 -37.79 -37.77
C GLN A 474 30.85 -37.38 -36.51
N SER A 475 31.49 -38.39 -35.93
CA SER A 475 32.26 -38.45 -34.70
C SER A 475 33.56 -37.63 -34.70
N SER A 476 33.97 -37.08 -33.54
CA SER A 476 35.05 -37.63 -32.67
C SER A 476 35.69 -36.59 -31.73
N ALA A 477 35.76 -36.97 -30.45
CA ALA A 477 36.69 -36.65 -29.37
C ALA A 477 37.47 -35.30 -29.33
N SER A 478 37.14 -34.50 -28.29
CA SER A 478 37.97 -34.19 -27.11
C SER A 478 38.27 -32.71 -26.74
N ARG A 479 38.12 -32.46 -25.42
CA ARG A 479 38.69 -31.41 -24.53
C ARG A 479 37.94 -30.08 -24.30
N GLN A 480 37.42 -29.99 -23.06
CA GLN A 480 37.44 -28.88 -22.09
C GLN A 480 37.66 -27.44 -22.62
N ALA A 481 36.63 -26.60 -22.51
CA ALA A 481 36.52 -25.50 -21.53
C ALA A 481 35.44 -24.48 -21.96
N GLU A 482 34.80 -23.87 -20.95
CA GLU A 482 34.10 -22.57 -20.96
C GLU A 482 32.71 -22.40 -21.60
N ASN A 483 31.77 -22.07 -20.70
CA ASN A 483 30.75 -21.02 -20.76
C ASN A 483 29.58 -21.07 -21.77
N ALA A 484 28.40 -20.91 -21.14
CA ALA A 484 27.22 -20.19 -21.63
C ALA A 484 26.39 -20.80 -22.77
N ALA A 485 25.29 -21.48 -22.39
CA ALA A 485 23.99 -21.43 -23.09
C ALA A 485 22.93 -22.00 -22.14
N SER A 486 22.01 -21.20 -21.59
CA SER A 486 20.81 -20.66 -22.24
C SER A 486 19.62 -21.62 -22.14
N GLU A 487 19.01 -21.67 -20.95
CA GLU A 487 17.57 -21.86 -20.82
C GLU A 487 16.93 -20.46 -20.91
N ARG A 488 16.50 -20.06 -22.11
CA ARG A 488 15.57 -18.92 -22.28
C ARG A 488 14.16 -19.40 -22.00
N GLY A 489 13.82 -19.48 -20.72
CA GLY A 489 12.45 -19.32 -20.25
C GLY A 489 12.15 -17.83 -20.18
N VAL A 490 10.94 -17.43 -20.54
CA VAL A 490 10.43 -16.06 -20.37
C VAL A 490 10.55 -15.69 -18.90
N THR A 491 11.60 -14.95 -18.53
CA THR A 491 11.79 -14.43 -17.18
C THR A 491 10.82 -13.28 -16.99
N HIS A 492 9.73 -13.50 -16.25
CA HIS A 492 8.96 -12.45 -15.61
C HIS A 492 9.85 -11.74 -14.59
N ALA A 493 10.68 -10.81 -15.07
CA ALA A 493 11.46 -9.91 -14.24
C ALA A 493 10.63 -8.67 -13.93
N ASN A 494 9.57 -8.81 -13.12
CA ASN A 494 8.77 -7.69 -12.61
C ASN A 494 8.78 -7.68 -11.08
N ALA A 495 9.99 -7.68 -10.52
CA ALA A 495 10.23 -7.16 -9.19
C ALA A 495 11.31 -6.10 -9.32
N ILE A 496 10.94 -4.85 -9.00
CA ILE A 496 11.88 -3.74 -8.84
C ILE A 496 12.96 -4.21 -7.88
N SER A 497 14.21 -4.06 -8.29
CA SER A 497 15.31 -4.70 -7.59
C SER A 497 15.43 -4.11 -6.18
N SER A 498 15.89 -4.92 -5.23
CA SER A 498 16.25 -4.40 -3.90
C SER A 498 17.28 -3.26 -4.00
N SER A 499 18.07 -3.22 -5.08
CA SER A 499 18.97 -2.12 -5.39
C SER A 499 18.25 -0.84 -5.81
N ASP A 500 17.11 -0.89 -6.49
CA ASP A 500 16.34 0.31 -6.85
C ASP A 500 15.60 0.87 -5.62
N LEU A 501 15.06 -0.02 -4.77
CA LEU A 501 14.47 0.37 -3.49
C LEU A 501 15.54 0.93 -2.54
N ALA A 502 16.72 0.32 -2.51
CA ALA A 502 17.87 0.81 -1.75
C ALA A 502 18.44 2.10 -2.35
N ALA A 503 18.41 2.27 -3.68
CA ALA A 503 18.82 3.50 -4.35
C ALA A 503 17.82 4.64 -4.11
N LEU A 504 16.53 4.34 -4.00
CA LEU A 504 15.51 5.29 -3.54
C LEU A 504 15.69 5.66 -2.07
N GLN A 505 15.94 4.68 -1.21
CA GLN A 505 16.25 4.91 0.21
C GLN A 505 17.56 5.68 0.38
N ALA A 506 18.57 5.40 -0.46
CA ALA A 506 19.85 6.11 -0.49
C ALA A 506 19.70 7.52 -1.06
N ALA A 507 18.99 7.71 -2.18
CA ALA A 507 18.73 9.03 -2.78
C ALA A 507 17.72 9.88 -1.97
N ALA A 508 16.96 9.28 -1.05
CA ALA A 508 16.20 9.99 -0.03
C ALA A 508 17.05 10.28 1.23
N ALA A 509 18.14 9.52 1.44
CA ALA A 509 19.10 9.73 2.52
C ALA A 509 20.21 10.71 2.16
N GLU A 510 20.56 10.85 0.88
CA GLU A 510 21.57 11.80 0.42
C GLU A 510 21.00 13.23 0.41
N PRO A 511 21.63 14.20 1.11
CA PRO A 511 21.40 15.61 0.83
C PRO A 511 21.92 15.90 -0.59
N ASP A 512 21.25 16.79 -1.32
CA ASP A 512 21.73 17.29 -2.61
C ASP A 512 23.23 17.63 -2.50
N ALA A 513 24.06 16.78 -3.11
CA ALA A 513 25.50 16.93 -3.11
C ALA A 513 25.89 17.89 -4.24
N GLU A 514 25.50 19.15 -4.08
CA GLU A 514 26.23 20.26 -4.69
C GLU A 514 27.28 20.74 -3.68
N GLU A 515 28.54 20.63 -4.11
CA GLU A 515 29.75 21.24 -3.57
C GLU A 515 29.95 21.18 -2.05
N ALA A 516 30.84 20.27 -1.63
CA ALA A 516 31.49 20.29 -0.33
C ALA A 516 32.41 21.52 -0.20
N ASP A 517 31.81 22.70 -0.05
CA ASP A 517 32.46 23.86 0.52
C ASP A 517 32.46 23.68 2.04
N GLN A 518 33.61 23.93 2.68
CA GLN A 518 33.81 23.81 4.12
C GLN A 518 33.14 25.00 4.84
N GLN A 519 31.86 25.22 4.59
CA GLN A 519 31.11 26.29 5.24
C GLN A 519 30.92 25.94 6.72
N ARG A 520 31.59 26.74 7.55
CA ARG A 520 31.37 26.81 8.99
C ARG A 520 29.89 27.13 9.19
N GLY A 521 29.16 26.22 9.83
CA GLY A 521 27.74 26.44 10.07
C GLY A 521 27.51 27.45 11.19
N THR A 522 26.37 28.12 11.10
CA THR A 522 26.02 29.29 11.89
C THR A 522 25.05 28.93 13.00
N VAL A 523 25.22 29.50 14.19
CA VAL A 523 24.22 29.46 15.28
C VAL A 523 23.33 30.69 15.19
N LEU A 524 22.01 30.50 15.09
CA LEU A 524 21.07 31.62 15.04
C LEU A 524 20.61 31.98 16.46
N VAL A 525 20.60 33.27 16.77
CA VAL A 525 20.02 33.81 18.01
C VAL A 525 18.83 34.68 17.62
N VAL A 526 17.63 34.15 17.79
CA VAL A 526 16.39 34.86 17.50
C VAL A 526 15.89 35.47 18.80
N ALA A 527 15.94 36.79 18.92
CA ALA A 527 15.59 37.51 20.14
C ALA A 527 14.47 38.53 19.91
N GLU A 528 13.64 38.76 20.92
CA GLU A 528 12.60 39.79 20.86
C GLU A 528 13.20 41.20 20.78
N THR A 529 14.26 41.44 21.54
CA THR A 529 15.08 42.65 21.50
C THR A 529 16.54 42.31 21.27
N ALA A 530 17.30 43.23 20.65
CA ALA A 530 18.72 43.04 20.42
C ALA A 530 19.51 42.89 21.75
N GLU A 531 19.05 43.56 22.80
CA GLU A 531 19.61 43.51 24.14
C GLU A 531 19.49 42.12 24.76
N ALA A 532 18.34 41.46 24.62
CA ALA A 532 18.12 40.12 25.14
C ALA A 532 19.01 39.06 24.44
N GLY A 533 19.27 39.24 23.15
CA GLY A 533 20.15 38.35 22.37
C GLY A 533 21.66 38.61 22.57
N ALA A 534 22.04 39.79 23.08
CA ALA A 534 23.45 40.20 23.17
C ALA A 534 24.34 39.27 24.02
N PRO A 535 23.92 38.75 25.19
CA PRO A 535 24.73 37.82 25.97
C PRO A 535 25.06 36.52 25.22
N PHE A 536 24.11 36.00 24.43
CA PHE A 536 24.29 34.81 23.61
C PHE A 536 25.29 35.07 22.48
N GLY A 537 25.14 36.21 21.78
CA GLY A 537 26.07 36.62 20.72
C GLY A 537 27.51 36.81 21.23
N GLN A 538 27.69 37.51 22.36
CA GLN A 538 29.01 37.72 22.97
C GLN A 538 29.71 36.41 23.33
N LEU A 539 28.96 35.44 23.89
CA LEU A 539 29.51 34.13 24.22
C LEU A 539 29.91 33.34 22.96
N LEU A 540 29.04 33.31 21.94
CA LEU A 540 29.31 32.67 20.66
C LEU A 540 30.56 33.27 20.00
N GLN A 541 30.68 34.61 20.02
CA GLN A 541 31.84 35.33 19.53
C GLN A 541 33.12 34.96 20.29
N THR A 542 33.06 34.91 21.63
CA THR A 542 34.20 34.55 22.49
C THR A 542 34.68 33.11 22.22
N ARG A 543 33.78 32.23 21.79
CA ARG A 543 34.10 30.84 21.40
C ARG A 543 34.46 30.68 19.92
N GLY A 544 34.55 31.76 19.16
CA GLY A 544 34.87 31.73 17.74
C GLY A 544 33.80 31.05 16.87
N GLN A 545 32.55 30.99 17.34
CA GLN A 545 31.44 30.43 16.57
C GLN A 545 30.77 31.52 15.73
N GLU A 546 30.55 31.21 14.46
CA GLU A 546 29.75 32.05 13.58
C GLU A 546 28.30 32.06 14.08
N HIS A 547 27.77 33.27 14.22
CA HIS A 547 26.42 33.47 14.72
C HIS A 547 25.77 34.68 14.09
N GLN A 548 24.44 34.66 14.07
CA GLN A 548 23.64 35.79 13.60
C GLN A 548 22.52 36.06 14.59
N ILE A 549 22.40 37.32 15.01
CA ILE A 549 21.30 37.77 15.87
C ILE A 549 20.18 38.29 14.98
N MET A 550 18.97 37.78 15.19
CA MET A 550 17.76 38.11 14.44
C MET A 550 16.65 38.54 15.38
N ARG A 551 15.70 39.32 14.85
CA ARG A 551 14.46 39.69 15.53
C ARG A 551 13.31 38.78 15.09
N PHE A 552 12.24 38.73 15.90
CA PHE A 552 11.07 37.90 15.60
C PHE A 552 10.38 38.26 14.27
N GLN A 553 10.51 39.52 13.85
CA GLN A 553 9.90 40.06 12.63
C GLN A 553 10.71 39.76 11.38
N ASP A 554 11.96 39.30 11.52
CA ASP A 554 12.83 39.03 10.38
C ASP A 554 12.34 37.80 9.59
N ASN A 555 12.75 37.72 8.32
CA ASN A 555 12.40 36.60 7.46
C ASN A 555 13.28 35.37 7.77
N LEU A 556 12.92 34.67 8.85
CA LEU A 556 13.62 33.49 9.35
C LEU A 556 13.81 32.40 8.29
N LYS A 557 12.82 32.18 7.41
CA LYS A 557 12.90 31.17 6.34
C LYS A 557 14.04 31.45 5.37
N GLN A 558 14.22 32.71 4.98
CA GLN A 558 15.27 33.11 4.04
C GLN A 558 16.66 32.89 4.62
N VAL A 559 16.86 33.20 5.91
CA VAL A 559 18.16 33.03 6.57
C VAL A 559 18.48 31.55 6.83
N ILE A 560 17.49 30.78 7.27
CA ILE A 560 17.64 29.33 7.52
C ILE A 560 17.93 28.58 6.21
N ASN A 561 17.30 28.97 5.09
CA ASN A 561 17.54 28.34 3.80
C ASN A 561 18.87 28.78 3.16
N GLY A 562 19.40 29.96 3.53
CA GLY A 562 20.64 30.50 2.98
C GLY A 562 21.91 30.09 3.71
N HIS A 563 21.82 29.46 4.88
CA HIS A 563 22.98 29.09 5.70
C HIS A 563 22.84 27.69 6.29
N LYS A 564 23.97 27.02 6.50
CA LYS A 564 24.02 25.76 7.26
C LYS A 564 23.84 26.05 8.75
N VAL A 565 22.60 25.98 9.25
CA VAL A 565 22.29 26.27 10.66
C VAL A 565 22.54 25.05 11.55
N TYR A 566 23.36 25.21 12.60
CA TYR A 566 23.65 24.12 13.56
C TYR A 566 22.78 24.12 14.81
N GLY A 567 22.13 25.24 15.10
CA GLY A 567 21.26 25.37 16.26
C GLY A 567 20.64 26.75 16.33
N VAL A 568 19.53 26.83 17.05
CA VAL A 568 18.83 28.10 17.26
C VAL A 568 18.57 28.32 18.74
N PHE A 569 18.93 29.50 19.24
CA PHE A 569 18.43 30.04 20.49
C PHE A 569 17.26 30.98 20.20
N LEU A 570 16.10 30.71 20.81
CA LEU A 570 14.97 31.63 20.80
C LEU A 570 14.90 32.33 22.16
N VAL A 571 15.27 33.61 22.22
CA VAL A 571 15.34 34.41 23.44
C VAL A 571 14.13 35.34 23.55
N MET A 572 13.36 35.20 24.62
CA MET A 572 12.12 35.95 24.87
C MET A 572 12.24 36.76 26.15
N ASN A 573 11.62 37.94 26.20
CA ASN A 573 11.55 38.71 27.46
C ASN A 573 10.52 38.12 28.43
N GLN A 574 9.52 37.41 27.92
CA GLN A 574 8.54 36.65 28.69
C GLN A 574 8.12 35.41 27.90
N VAL A 575 7.91 34.28 28.59
CA VAL A 575 7.37 33.08 27.95
C VAL A 575 5.89 33.31 27.63
N SER A 576 5.60 33.64 26.38
CA SER A 576 4.28 34.03 25.89
C SER A 576 3.84 33.22 24.67
N GLU A 577 2.56 33.33 24.29
CA GLU A 577 2.03 32.70 23.08
C GLU A 577 2.75 33.18 21.80
N GLN A 578 3.20 34.44 21.76
CA GLN A 578 3.99 34.97 20.65
C GLN A 578 5.36 34.27 20.53
N GLY A 579 5.98 33.95 21.68
CA GLY A 579 7.19 33.15 21.74
C GLY A 579 6.98 31.74 21.17
N PHE A 580 5.87 31.09 21.54
CA PHE A 580 5.52 29.77 21.00
C PHE A 580 5.19 29.79 19.51
N ALA A 581 4.46 30.81 19.04
CA ALA A 581 4.19 30.98 17.61
C ALA A 581 5.49 31.12 16.81
N THR A 582 6.46 31.87 17.36
CA THR A 582 7.80 32.00 16.77
C THR A 582 8.56 30.69 16.80
N ALA A 583 8.49 29.92 17.89
CA ALA A 583 9.10 28.61 18.00
C ALA A 583 8.57 27.62 16.94
N ILE A 584 7.25 27.60 16.70
CA ILE A 584 6.61 26.78 15.66
C ILE A 584 7.08 27.21 14.27
N LYS A 585 7.15 28.53 14.01
CA LYS A 585 7.65 29.09 12.74
C LYS A 585 9.12 28.74 12.49
N ILE A 586 9.96 28.79 13.53
CA ILE A 586 11.37 28.37 13.44
C ILE A 586 11.43 26.86 13.18
N LYS A 587 10.71 26.05 13.97
CA LYS A 587 10.81 24.60 13.88
C LYS A 587 10.28 24.04 12.54
N SER A 588 9.27 24.67 11.95
CA SER A 588 8.78 24.30 10.60
C SER A 588 9.73 24.68 9.47
N ALA A 589 10.63 25.65 9.70
CA ALA A 589 11.67 26.02 8.76
C ALA A 589 12.99 25.25 8.98
N LEU A 590 13.25 24.76 10.20
CA LEU A 590 14.47 24.05 10.54
C LEU A 590 14.44 22.58 10.07
N PRO A 591 15.58 22.04 9.60
CA PRO A 591 15.72 20.61 9.38
C PRO A 591 15.46 19.80 10.67
N LYS A 592 14.94 18.57 10.54
CA LYS A 592 14.51 17.72 11.68
C LYS A 592 15.57 17.59 12.80
N ASN A 593 16.85 17.55 12.42
CA ASN A 593 17.98 17.33 13.35
C ASN A 593 18.55 18.60 14.01
N VAL A 594 18.11 19.80 13.61
CA VAL A 594 18.64 21.04 14.19
C VAL A 594 17.94 21.33 15.54
N PRO A 595 18.70 21.47 16.64
CA PRO A 595 18.15 21.75 17.96
C PRO A 595 17.64 23.18 18.07
N LEU A 596 16.48 23.34 18.69
CA LEU A 596 15.92 24.62 19.13
C LEU A 596 15.96 24.66 20.66
N VAL A 597 16.58 25.70 21.22
CA VAL A 597 16.60 25.97 22.66
C VAL A 597 15.85 27.26 22.94
N MET A 598 14.84 27.22 23.80
CA MET A 598 14.08 28.42 24.19
C MET A 598 14.62 29.01 25.49
N ALA A 599 14.92 30.30 25.49
CA ALA A 599 15.39 31.05 26.64
C ALA A 599 14.35 32.11 27.04
N GLY A 600 13.95 32.14 28.31
CA GLY A 600 12.98 33.11 28.83
C GLY A 600 12.82 33.00 30.36
N PRO A 601 12.20 34.00 31.01
CA PRO A 601 11.99 33.96 32.46
C PRO A 601 10.74 33.13 32.83
N GLU A 602 10.61 32.80 34.12
CA GLU A 602 9.37 32.28 34.71
C GLU A 602 8.78 31.02 34.04
N TRP A 603 9.62 30.08 33.63
CA TRP A 603 9.16 28.80 33.10
C TRP A 603 8.28 28.05 34.11
N THR A 604 7.08 27.67 33.68
CA THR A 604 6.16 26.81 34.43
C THR A 604 6.19 25.40 33.87
N ARG A 605 5.76 24.41 34.66
CA ARG A 605 5.65 23.02 34.17
C ARG A 605 4.83 22.92 32.87
N THR A 606 3.74 23.67 32.79
CA THR A 606 2.86 23.69 31.62
C THR A 606 3.56 24.30 30.40
N SER A 607 4.29 25.40 30.55
CA SER A 607 5.00 26.03 29.42
C SER A 607 6.18 25.18 28.94
N VAL A 608 6.85 24.43 29.83
CA VAL A 608 7.89 23.46 29.44
C VAL A 608 7.31 22.33 28.60
N LEU A 609 6.22 21.70 29.04
CA LEU A 609 5.57 20.62 28.29
C LEU A 609 5.08 21.10 26.91
N LYS A 610 4.55 22.34 26.85
CA LYS A 610 4.14 22.96 25.59
C LYS A 610 5.33 23.18 24.64
N ALA A 611 6.48 23.65 25.16
CA ALA A 611 7.70 23.81 24.38
C ALA A 611 8.18 22.48 23.78
N VAL A 612 8.24 21.42 24.60
CA VAL A 612 8.65 20.08 24.17
C VAL A 612 7.71 19.54 23.09
N ARG A 613 6.40 19.73 23.24
CA ARG A 613 5.39 19.32 22.24
C ARG A 613 5.61 19.99 20.88
N TYR A 614 6.16 21.20 20.86
CA TYR A 614 6.52 21.93 19.63
C TYR A 614 7.95 21.66 19.15
N GLY A 615 8.62 20.63 19.67
CA GLY A 615 9.92 20.19 19.18
C GLY A 615 11.10 21.01 19.69
N VAL A 616 10.91 21.77 20.78
CA VAL A 616 11.99 22.45 21.50
C VAL A 616 12.77 21.39 22.28
N ARG A 617 14.08 21.39 22.10
CA ARG A 617 14.96 20.35 22.65
C ARG A 617 15.38 20.61 24.09
N ASP A 618 15.50 21.88 24.46
CA ASP A 618 15.85 22.28 25.82
C ASP A 618 15.35 23.70 26.10
N ILE A 619 15.29 24.06 27.37
CA ILE A 619 14.96 25.41 27.83
C ILE A 619 16.09 26.00 28.68
N LEU A 620 16.11 27.32 28.75
CA LEU A 620 17.02 28.10 29.58
C LEU A 620 16.25 29.20 30.30
N VAL A 621 16.49 29.34 31.61
CA VAL A 621 15.85 30.38 32.43
C VAL A 621 16.68 31.66 32.30
N THR A 622 16.04 32.79 31.99
CA THR A 622 16.74 34.09 31.89
C THR A 622 16.44 35.00 33.09
N PRO A 623 17.39 35.85 33.53
CA PRO A 623 18.72 36.07 32.94
C PRO A 623 19.66 34.89 33.19
N ALA A 624 20.27 34.38 32.11
CA ALA A 624 21.20 33.25 32.16
C ALA A 624 22.63 33.77 32.15
N ASP A 625 23.52 33.11 32.89
CA ASP A 625 24.93 33.47 32.86
C ASP A 625 25.67 32.81 31.66
N SER A 626 26.89 33.29 31.39
CA SER A 626 27.71 32.76 30.29
C SER A 626 28.04 31.26 30.43
N LYS A 627 28.03 30.70 31.65
CA LYS A 627 28.33 29.29 31.90
C LYS A 627 27.13 28.42 31.54
N GLU A 628 25.92 28.83 31.90
CA GLU A 628 24.68 28.12 31.57
C GLU A 628 24.43 28.10 30.06
N ILE A 629 24.60 29.25 29.38
CA ILE A 629 24.48 29.32 27.91
C ILE A 629 25.54 28.41 27.26
N ALA A 630 26.79 28.44 27.77
CA ALA A 630 27.88 27.60 27.29
C ALA A 630 27.61 26.10 27.45
N GLU A 631 26.95 25.71 28.55
CA GLU A 631 26.55 24.33 28.80
C GLU A 631 25.49 23.87 27.79
N LYS A 632 24.46 24.69 27.54
CA LYS A 632 23.41 24.37 26.56
C LYS A 632 23.98 24.27 25.15
N LEU A 633 24.85 25.21 24.79
CA LEU A 633 25.57 25.21 23.52
C LEU A 633 26.41 23.94 23.35
N GLY A 634 27.20 23.57 24.36
CA GLY A 634 28.05 22.38 24.32
C GLY A 634 27.29 21.04 24.43
N ARG A 635 26.06 21.04 24.96
CA ARG A 635 25.23 19.83 25.03
C ARG A 635 24.50 19.56 23.73
N HIS A 636 24.03 20.60 23.05
CA HIS A 636 23.08 20.45 21.94
C HIS A 636 23.62 20.92 20.60
N MET A 637 24.50 21.92 20.56
CA MET A 637 24.90 22.64 19.34
C MET A 637 26.39 22.45 19.01
N VAL A 638 26.93 21.27 19.35
CA VAL A 638 28.32 20.93 19.02
C VAL A 638 28.42 20.74 17.52
N ALA A 639 29.10 21.66 16.84
CA ALA A 639 29.61 21.39 15.51
C ALA A 639 30.44 20.11 15.61
N ALA A 640 30.24 19.14 14.73
CA ALA A 640 31.14 18.00 14.60
C ALA A 640 32.53 18.55 14.24
N THR A 641 33.33 18.90 15.25
CA THR A 641 34.76 19.11 15.10
C THR A 641 35.31 17.75 14.74
N ALA A 642 35.62 17.56 13.47
CA ALA A 642 36.41 16.42 13.03
C ALA A 642 37.69 16.34 13.87
N PRO A 643 38.10 15.14 14.34
CA PRO A 643 39.39 14.95 14.98
C PRO A 643 40.56 15.26 14.02
#